data_AF-A0A199V191-F1
#
_entry.id   AF-A0A199V191-F1
#
_cell.length_a   1.000
_cell.length_b   1.000
_cell.length_c   1.000
_cell.angle_alpha   90.00
_cell.angle_beta   90.00
_cell.angle_gamma   90.00
#
_symmetry.space_group_name_H-M   'P 1'
#
loop_
_entity.id
_entity.type
_entity.pdbx_description
1 polymer ?
#
loop_
_entity_poly.entity_id
_entity_poly.type
_entity_poly.pdbx_seq_one_letter_code
_entity_poly.pdbx_strand_id
1 'polypeptide(L)'
;FTLLCTMSNSQLPLLVVTTGYVQPFVTMTNFCGQLPPRMVVQCGIGWLRTRNEELPEDLWLSPTTSHQEACQFVTSDHTAQLCLRIVLWLEGLASEDLDSEKKVRGTHVGSYLPSSGVWHRTQRFLKKKIDDPAIVHHLDFDAPTREAAQLLSDDKKQDELLLEDIWTLLRAGRLEEACELCRSAGQAWRAATLCPFGGLDLFPSVEAMHKNGKTRTLQAIELESGIGHQLRLWKWASYCASEKIAEQDGGKYEMAVYALQCSNLKRLMPVCTDWESACWAMAKSWLDVQVDLDLTRFQQSRLEEKQYADDMNGASNQAISPSIGPENWPYHVLDQQPRDIRSLLQKLHSSENVHEAVSRSCREQHRQIEMNLMVGDIANLLDLLWSWVSPSEDDHNISRSICDPQLIRFGAHVVLVLRYLLDDEMKDAFNEKLVNVGDLILHMYAIFLFSKQQEELVGIYASQLSRHRCIDLFVEMMEHRLNSSIHVKYKLFLSAIEYLPFSSEDKSKASFEDIIERVLSRSRQTNPAKHDKDLSDVAEQHRLQSLQKAMVIQWLCFTPPSTIPDFEIISAKLLIRALIHSNTLFREFALISMWRVPKLPIGAHKVLGFLAEPLKQPKDTLLSFEDLEVSENLEEFEDWREYYSCDATYRNWLEIELKNASVSPIGLSSEEKDRAIAVAGETLSSSLSLLLREERPWLNAALNSLYDDTEHIYLELHATAMLCLPSGECVVPDATLCTALTSALYSSVSEEDVLKRQLLVKVTISSTNNYYIEVALRCVAVSGDGLGFHEANDGGILSTVMAAGFKAGELNRFQAGVTMEISRLDAWYSDEDGSVGSPATYIVRGLCRRCCLPEIILRCMQVSISLAEAGDRLDHHDQLIELEFLLFERECVLSKMELEEEHPEADG
;
A
#
# COMPACT_ATOMS: atom_id res chain seq x y z
N PHE A 1 -24.93 6.24 2.70
CA PHE A 1 -24.52 6.83 1.40
C PHE A 1 -24.95 8.30 1.22
N THR A 2 -26.04 8.78 1.83
CA THR A 2 -26.54 10.17 1.66
C THR A 2 -25.88 11.23 2.55
N LEU A 3 -25.00 10.86 3.50
CA LEU A 3 -24.33 11.80 4.42
C LEU A 3 -22.84 12.03 4.13
N LEU A 4 -22.28 11.40 3.09
CA LEU A 4 -20.85 11.52 2.72
C LEU A 4 -20.59 12.45 1.51
N CYS A 5 -21.61 13.15 1.00
CA CYS A 5 -21.52 13.97 -0.22
C CYS A 5 -21.40 15.49 0.00
N THR A 6 -21.18 15.98 1.22
CA THR A 6 -20.98 17.42 1.44
C THR A 6 -19.72 17.67 2.25
N MET A 7 -18.63 18.01 1.56
CA MET A 7 -17.66 19.07 1.92
C MET A 7 -16.61 19.14 0.82
N SER A 8 -16.86 20.04 -0.13
CA SER A 8 -15.89 20.54 -1.10
C SER A 8 -15.00 21.62 -0.45
N ASN A 9 -13.70 21.57 -0.78
CA ASN A 9 -12.73 22.68 -0.72
C ASN A 9 -12.55 23.46 0.59
N SER A 10 -11.27 23.47 1.01
CA SER A 10 -10.52 24.56 1.67
C SER A 10 -10.08 24.37 3.13
N GLN A 11 -8.75 24.52 3.30
CA GLN A 11 -7.95 24.85 4.49
C GLN A 11 -7.77 23.79 5.60
N LEU A 12 -6.57 23.20 5.61
CA LEU A 12 -5.95 22.51 6.76
C LEU A 12 -4.93 23.47 7.42
N PRO A 13 -4.93 23.67 8.75
CA PRO A 13 -3.80 24.27 9.44
C PRO A 13 -2.79 23.19 9.84
N LEU A 14 -1.49 23.48 9.63
CA LEU A 14 -0.36 22.69 10.12
C LEU A 14 -0.42 22.54 11.66
N LEU A 15 -0.13 21.35 12.18
CA LEU A 15 0.31 21.18 13.56
C LEU A 15 1.58 20.33 13.63
N VAL A 16 2.64 20.97 14.11
CA VAL A 16 3.97 20.43 14.41
C VAL A 16 3.86 19.51 15.63
N VAL A 17 4.36 18.28 15.53
CA VAL A 17 4.50 17.36 16.68
C VAL A 17 5.96 17.31 17.09
N THR A 18 6.27 17.88 18.26
CA THR A 18 7.53 17.72 18.98
C THR A 18 7.37 16.70 20.09
N THR A 19 8.46 15.95 20.31
CA THR A 19 8.80 15.05 21.43
C THR A 19 8.38 13.58 21.29
N GLY A 20 9.42 12.74 21.22
CA GLY A 20 9.34 11.28 21.08
C GLY A 20 9.11 10.59 22.42
N TYR A 21 8.23 9.61 22.37
CA TYR A 21 8.29 8.31 23.05
C TYR A 21 7.32 7.42 22.28
N VAL A 22 7.85 6.36 21.65
CA VAL A 22 7.11 5.50 20.73
C VAL A 22 6.17 4.57 21.51
N GLN A 23 4.89 4.92 21.51
CA GLN A 23 3.77 3.98 21.62
C GLN A 23 2.93 4.15 20.34
N PRO A 24 2.92 3.20 19.39
CA PRO A 24 1.96 3.26 18.30
C PRO A 24 0.59 2.84 18.85
N PHE A 25 -0.49 3.47 18.38
CA PHE A 25 -1.92 3.12 18.60
C PHE A 25 -2.81 3.99 19.52
N VAL A 26 -2.38 5.13 20.07
CA VAL A 26 -3.31 5.96 20.91
C VAL A 26 -3.79 7.27 20.26
N THR A 27 -3.29 7.67 19.09
CA THR A 27 -3.61 8.99 18.50
C THR A 27 -4.38 8.97 17.17
N MET A 28 -5.24 7.96 16.93
CA MET A 28 -6.27 8.02 15.87
C MET A 28 -7.60 8.64 16.32
N THR A 29 -7.69 9.20 17.53
CA THR A 29 -8.95 9.73 18.09
C THR A 29 -9.11 11.26 18.02
N ASN A 30 -8.09 12.03 17.61
CA ASN A 30 -8.14 13.50 17.69
C ASN A 30 -8.08 14.25 16.34
N PHE A 31 -8.14 13.56 15.19
CA PHE A 31 -8.20 14.18 13.86
C PHE A 31 -9.53 13.87 13.15
N CYS A 32 -10.66 14.21 13.78
CA CYS A 32 -11.94 14.38 13.09
C CYS A 32 -12.82 15.33 13.91
N GLY A 33 -12.52 16.63 13.83
CA GLY A 33 -13.44 17.66 14.32
C GLY A 33 -14.67 17.70 13.43
N GLN A 34 -15.81 17.33 14.00
CA GLN A 34 -17.17 17.39 13.43
C GLN A 34 -17.56 16.31 12.41
N LEU A 35 -17.55 15.04 12.84
CA LEU A 35 -18.45 13.96 12.39
C LEU A 35 -18.39 12.86 13.47
N PRO A 36 -19.51 12.26 13.93
CA PRO A 36 -19.47 11.37 15.10
C PRO A 36 -18.73 10.06 14.75
N PRO A 37 -17.60 9.76 15.41
CA PRO A 37 -16.87 8.52 15.22
C PRO A 37 -17.26 7.55 16.33
N ARG A 38 -18.46 6.98 16.29
CA ARG A 38 -18.86 5.89 17.20
C ARG A 38 -19.89 5.02 16.51
N MET A 39 -19.44 3.88 15.96
CA MET A 39 -20.15 2.58 15.93
C MET A 39 -19.64 1.65 14.83
N VAL A 40 -19.10 2.14 13.70
CA VAL A 40 -18.60 1.22 12.66
C VAL A 40 -17.36 0.44 13.15
N VAL A 41 -16.50 1.08 13.95
CA VAL A 41 -15.30 0.45 14.54
C VAL A 41 -15.61 -0.22 15.88
N GLN A 42 -16.67 0.16 16.59
CA GLN A 42 -16.99 -0.42 17.90
C GLN A 42 -17.97 -1.60 17.80
N CYS A 43 -18.91 -1.58 16.85
CA CYS A 43 -19.73 -2.74 16.52
C CYS A 43 -18.91 -3.74 15.70
N GLY A 44 -18.19 -3.29 14.66
CA GLY A 44 -17.29 -4.10 13.82
C GLY A 44 -16.26 -4.94 14.59
N ILE A 45 -15.61 -4.31 15.59
CA ILE A 45 -14.54 -4.95 16.39
C ILE A 45 -15.11 -5.69 17.61
N GLY A 46 -16.31 -5.33 18.07
CA GLY A 46 -17.05 -6.10 19.07
C GLY A 46 -17.37 -7.52 18.58
N TRP A 47 -17.60 -7.73 17.28
CA TRP A 47 -17.79 -9.07 16.70
C TRP A 47 -16.58 -9.99 16.85
N LEU A 48 -15.36 -9.44 16.79
CA LEU A 48 -14.10 -10.20 16.84
C LEU A 48 -13.56 -10.37 18.27
N ARG A 49 -13.83 -9.43 19.18
CA ARG A 49 -13.51 -9.60 20.60
C ARG A 49 -14.69 -10.20 21.36
N THR A 50 -14.55 -11.48 21.71
CA THR A 50 -15.30 -12.21 22.74
C THR A 50 -15.04 -11.66 24.15
N ARG A 51 -15.25 -10.36 24.38
CA ARG A 51 -15.49 -9.92 25.76
C ARG A 51 -16.94 -10.28 26.06
N ASN A 52 -17.12 -11.49 26.59
CA ASN A 52 -18.39 -11.89 27.17
C ASN A 52 -18.73 -10.87 28.25
N GLU A 53 -19.88 -10.22 28.13
CA GLU A 53 -20.43 -9.45 29.23
C GLU A 53 -20.72 -10.43 30.36
N GLU A 54 -20.07 -10.24 31.50
CA GLU A 54 -20.26 -11.12 32.65
C GLU A 54 -21.64 -10.88 33.25
N LEU A 55 -22.38 -11.97 33.48
CA LEU A 55 -23.69 -11.89 34.10
C LEU A 55 -23.54 -11.48 35.58
N PRO A 56 -24.38 -10.55 36.07
CA PRO A 56 -24.31 -10.09 37.46
C PRO A 56 -24.76 -11.21 38.42
N GLU A 57 -23.80 -11.92 39.02
CA GLU A 57 -24.03 -13.03 39.96
C GLU A 57 -24.95 -12.62 41.13
N ASP A 58 -24.89 -11.36 41.55
CA ASP A 58 -25.64 -10.83 42.67
C ASP A 58 -27.14 -10.68 42.39
N LEU A 59 -27.56 -10.62 41.12
CA LEU A 59 -28.97 -10.47 40.70
C LEU A 59 -29.71 -11.79 40.53
N TRP A 60 -29.01 -12.92 40.61
CA TRP A 60 -29.61 -14.25 40.48
C TRP A 60 -30.58 -14.56 41.62
N LEU A 61 -31.71 -15.15 41.26
CA LEU A 61 -32.73 -15.63 42.19
C LEU A 61 -32.76 -17.16 42.15
N SER A 62 -33.03 -17.78 43.30
CA SER A 62 -33.29 -19.22 43.38
C SER A 62 -34.72 -19.44 43.92
N PRO A 63 -35.61 -20.12 43.17
CA PRO A 63 -35.40 -20.63 41.81
C PRO A 63 -35.26 -19.51 40.76
N THR A 64 -34.53 -19.81 39.68
CA THR A 64 -34.26 -18.89 38.56
C THR A 64 -35.52 -18.57 37.77
N THR A 65 -35.55 -17.36 37.23
CA THR A 65 -36.64 -16.91 36.37
C THR A 65 -36.39 -17.20 34.89
N SER A 66 -37.44 -17.29 34.08
CA SER A 66 -37.35 -17.47 32.63
C SER A 66 -36.56 -16.34 31.95
N HIS A 67 -36.69 -15.10 32.43
CA HIS A 67 -35.89 -13.99 31.93
C HIS A 67 -34.39 -14.15 32.28
N GLN A 68 -34.07 -14.59 33.50
CA GLN A 68 -32.67 -14.87 33.89
C GLN A 68 -32.06 -16.01 33.07
N GLU A 69 -32.82 -17.09 32.85
CA GLU A 69 -32.39 -18.21 32.02
C GLU A 69 -32.16 -17.78 30.56
N ALA A 70 -33.07 -16.98 30.01
CA ALA A 70 -32.91 -16.42 28.67
C ALA A 70 -31.65 -15.57 28.53
N CYS A 71 -31.34 -14.73 29.53
CA CYS A 71 -30.11 -13.94 29.52
C CYS A 71 -28.86 -14.81 29.64
N GLN A 72 -28.91 -15.89 30.43
CA GLN A 72 -27.83 -16.86 30.54
C GLN A 72 -27.59 -17.62 29.25
N PHE A 73 -28.64 -18.07 28.58
CA PHE A 73 -28.56 -18.70 27.27
C PHE A 73 -27.90 -17.77 26.26
N VAL A 74 -28.39 -16.53 26.11
CA VAL A 74 -27.86 -15.58 25.12
C VAL A 74 -26.42 -15.18 25.41
N THR A 75 -26.01 -15.12 26.68
CA THR A 75 -24.61 -14.85 27.04
C THR A 75 -23.69 -16.05 26.77
N SER A 76 -24.21 -17.27 26.87
CA SER A 76 -23.43 -18.50 26.74
C SER A 76 -23.34 -19.02 25.31
N ASP A 77 -24.40 -18.84 24.50
CA ASP A 77 -24.43 -19.29 23.10
C ASP A 77 -23.92 -18.21 22.15
N HIS A 78 -22.84 -18.52 21.43
CA HIS A 78 -22.21 -17.57 20.50
C HIS A 78 -23.15 -17.10 19.38
N THR A 79 -24.07 -17.95 18.90
CA THR A 79 -24.97 -17.59 17.80
C THR A 79 -26.10 -16.70 18.28
N ALA A 80 -26.63 -16.97 19.47
CA ALA A 80 -27.63 -16.14 20.13
C ALA A 80 -27.05 -14.76 20.49
N GLN A 81 -25.83 -14.72 21.02
CA GLN A 81 -25.10 -13.48 21.31
C GLN A 81 -24.87 -12.65 20.03
N LEU A 82 -24.48 -13.33 18.94
CA LEU A 82 -24.30 -12.71 17.63
C LEU A 82 -25.61 -12.08 17.13
N CYS A 83 -26.72 -12.82 17.18
CA CYS A 83 -28.03 -12.32 16.80
C CYS A 83 -28.53 -11.18 17.70
N LEU A 84 -28.30 -11.23 19.01
CA LEU A 84 -28.59 -10.13 19.93
C LEU A 84 -27.88 -8.84 19.49
N ARG A 85 -26.58 -8.95 19.15
CA ARG A 85 -25.79 -7.80 18.67
C ARG A 85 -26.30 -7.25 17.34
N ILE A 86 -26.77 -8.11 16.43
CA ILE A 86 -27.40 -7.68 15.16
C ILE A 86 -28.65 -6.84 15.48
N VAL A 87 -29.51 -7.33 16.38
CA VAL A 87 -30.74 -6.65 16.77
C VAL A 87 -30.43 -5.30 17.41
N LEU A 88 -29.55 -5.26 18.42
CA LEU A 88 -29.16 -4.03 19.11
C LEU A 88 -28.51 -3.01 18.17
N TRP A 89 -27.70 -3.46 17.22
CA TRP A 89 -27.11 -2.58 16.20
C TRP A 89 -28.19 -1.91 15.34
N LEU A 90 -29.14 -2.69 14.82
CA LEU A 90 -30.21 -2.19 13.96
C LEU A 90 -31.20 -1.30 14.72
N GLU A 91 -31.52 -1.64 15.97
CA GLU A 91 -32.33 -0.79 16.86
C GLU A 91 -31.61 0.52 17.19
N GLY A 92 -30.29 0.47 17.43
CA GLY A 92 -29.45 1.63 17.64
C GLY A 92 -29.46 2.59 16.44
N LEU A 93 -29.30 2.08 15.22
CA LEU A 93 -29.39 2.88 13.99
C LEU A 93 -30.76 3.56 13.85
N ALA A 94 -31.84 2.80 14.03
CA ALA A 94 -33.19 3.35 13.97
C ALA A 94 -33.45 4.40 15.06
N SER A 95 -32.87 4.23 16.25
CA SER A 95 -32.96 5.19 17.36
C SER A 95 -32.21 6.50 17.06
N GLU A 96 -31.01 6.42 16.47
CA GLU A 96 -30.23 7.59 16.04
C GLU A 96 -30.93 8.38 14.93
N ASP A 97 -31.55 7.68 13.98
CA ASP A 97 -32.36 8.29 12.92
C ASP A 97 -33.55 9.06 13.53
N LEU A 98 -34.24 8.47 14.50
CA LEU A 98 -35.33 9.14 15.22
C LEU A 98 -34.86 10.38 15.98
N ASP A 99 -33.71 10.31 16.67
CA ASP A 99 -33.16 11.45 17.38
C ASP A 99 -32.73 12.57 16.42
N SER A 100 -32.28 12.21 15.22
CA SER A 100 -31.96 13.16 14.15
C SER A 100 -33.23 13.82 13.61
N GLU A 101 -34.30 13.06 13.38
CA GLU A 101 -35.59 13.61 12.98
C GLU A 101 -36.21 14.51 14.05
N LYS A 102 -36.09 14.14 15.33
CA LYS A 102 -36.59 14.91 16.48
C LYS A 102 -35.99 16.31 16.54
N LYS A 103 -34.71 16.47 16.15
CA LYS A 103 -34.04 17.78 16.03
C LYS A 103 -34.66 18.68 14.96
N VAL A 104 -35.21 18.08 13.90
CA VAL A 104 -35.78 18.80 12.74
C VAL A 104 -37.29 19.02 12.87
N ARG A 105 -38.04 17.99 13.29
CA ARG A 105 -39.51 17.98 13.33
C ARG A 105 -40.11 18.20 14.72
N GLY A 106 -39.30 18.24 15.77
CA GLY A 106 -39.76 18.41 17.15
C GLY A 106 -40.04 17.10 17.87
N THR A 107 -40.78 17.15 18.98
CA THR A 107 -40.93 16.02 19.93
C THR A 107 -41.86 14.89 19.49
N HIS A 108 -42.53 15.01 18.35
CA HIS A 108 -43.49 14.02 17.88
C HIS A 108 -42.79 13.02 16.95
N VAL A 109 -42.99 11.74 17.20
CA VAL A 109 -42.56 10.66 16.30
C VAL A 109 -43.59 10.55 15.18
N GLY A 110 -43.11 10.48 13.94
CA GLY A 110 -43.92 10.24 12.76
C GLY A 110 -45.09 11.21 12.55
N SER A 111 -46.28 10.69 12.28
CA SER A 111 -47.39 11.45 11.68
C SER A 111 -48.67 11.51 12.52
N TYR A 112 -48.74 10.77 13.62
CA TYR A 112 -49.90 10.80 14.51
C TYR A 112 -50.06 12.16 15.20
N LEU A 113 -51.30 12.64 15.23
CA LEU A 113 -51.70 13.83 15.98
C LEU A 113 -52.69 13.43 17.09
N PRO A 114 -52.48 13.90 18.33
CA PRO A 114 -53.41 13.62 19.43
C PRO A 114 -54.84 14.05 19.10
N SER A 115 -55.81 13.16 19.29
CA SER A 115 -57.25 13.47 19.13
C SER A 115 -57.94 13.68 20.47
N SER A 116 -59.16 14.24 20.41
CA SER A 116 -60.02 14.49 21.58
C SER A 116 -60.65 13.22 22.19
N GLY A 117 -59.98 12.07 22.12
CA GLY A 117 -60.40 10.80 22.70
C GLY A 117 -60.46 9.63 21.71
N VAL A 118 -60.51 8.41 22.25
CA VAL A 118 -60.58 7.14 21.50
C VAL A 118 -61.84 7.09 20.63
N TRP A 119 -61.66 6.77 19.34
CA TRP A 119 -62.72 6.58 18.34
C TRP A 119 -63.84 7.62 18.41
N HIS A 120 -63.45 8.88 18.61
CA HIS A 120 -64.37 9.95 18.95
C HIS A 120 -65.42 10.21 17.85
N ARG A 121 -65.07 9.99 16.57
CA ARG A 121 -66.04 10.15 15.46
C ARG A 121 -67.03 9.00 15.45
N THR A 122 -66.57 7.77 15.64
CA THR A 122 -67.40 6.56 15.74
C THR A 122 -68.32 6.64 16.95
N GLN A 123 -67.82 7.10 18.09
CA GLN A 123 -68.64 7.39 19.27
C GLN A 123 -69.75 8.41 19.00
N ARG A 124 -69.44 9.50 18.29
CA ARG A 124 -70.45 10.51 17.90
C ARG A 124 -71.46 9.96 16.91
N PHE A 125 -71.04 9.09 16.01
CA PHE A 125 -71.92 8.42 15.06
C PHE A 125 -72.91 7.49 15.78
N LEU A 126 -72.43 6.66 16.72
CA LEU A 126 -73.28 5.79 17.53
C LEU A 126 -74.26 6.57 18.41
N LYS A 127 -73.85 7.72 18.98
CA LYS A 127 -74.76 8.60 19.74
C LYS A 127 -75.92 9.15 18.91
N LYS A 128 -75.79 9.23 17.58
CA LYS A 128 -76.86 9.65 16.68
C LYS A 128 -77.89 8.54 16.39
N LYS A 129 -77.70 7.32 16.91
CA LYS A 129 -78.56 6.15 16.70
C LYS A 129 -78.80 5.84 15.22
N ILE A 130 -77.76 6.01 14.41
CA ILE A 130 -77.77 5.62 13.01
C ILE A 130 -77.34 4.15 12.99
N ASP A 131 -78.25 3.25 12.63
CA ASP A 131 -77.95 1.83 12.48
C ASP A 131 -77.32 1.58 11.10
N ASP A 132 -76.01 1.39 11.10
CA ASP A 132 -75.26 0.90 9.95
C ASP A 132 -74.62 -0.44 10.33
N PRO A 133 -75.05 -1.57 9.72
CA PRO A 133 -74.52 -2.89 10.06
C PRO A 133 -73.03 -3.06 9.70
N ALA A 134 -72.43 -2.12 8.94
CA ALA A 134 -71.01 -2.13 8.62
C ALA A 134 -70.13 -1.46 9.70
N ILE A 135 -70.72 -0.74 10.65
CA ILE A 135 -70.00 0.01 11.70
C ILE A 135 -70.18 -0.67 13.05
N VAL A 136 -69.11 -0.70 13.85
CA VAL A 136 -69.14 -1.30 15.21
C VAL A 136 -70.21 -0.66 16.09
N HIS A 137 -70.91 -1.47 16.88
CA HIS A 137 -71.93 -1.05 17.83
C HIS A 137 -71.38 -0.82 19.25
N HIS A 138 -70.25 -1.44 19.58
CA HIS A 138 -69.55 -1.26 20.86
C HIS A 138 -68.21 -0.52 20.66
N LEU A 139 -67.73 0.11 21.73
CA LEU A 139 -66.51 0.94 21.73
C LEU A 139 -65.38 0.34 22.59
N ASP A 140 -65.46 -0.94 22.90
CA ASP A 140 -64.37 -1.73 23.45
C ASP A 140 -63.39 -2.16 22.35
N PHE A 141 -62.12 -2.37 22.75
CA PHE A 141 -61.01 -2.53 21.80
C PHE A 141 -61.14 -3.77 20.90
N ASP A 142 -61.90 -4.79 21.32
CA ASP A 142 -62.15 -6.01 20.55
C ASP A 142 -63.41 -5.93 19.68
N ALA A 143 -64.20 -4.84 19.75
CA ALA A 143 -65.43 -4.68 18.98
C ALA A 143 -65.23 -4.86 17.46
N PRO A 144 -64.19 -4.29 16.81
CA PRO A 144 -63.98 -4.49 15.38
C PRO A 144 -63.82 -5.96 14.99
N THR A 145 -63.08 -6.72 15.80
CA THR A 145 -62.78 -8.14 15.56
C THR A 145 -63.94 -9.05 15.97
N ARG A 146 -64.63 -8.74 17.08
CA ARG A 146 -65.74 -9.53 17.61
C ARG A 146 -67.00 -9.39 16.76
N GLU A 147 -67.27 -8.19 16.27
CA GLU A 147 -68.48 -7.87 15.48
C GLU A 147 -68.25 -8.04 13.98
N ALA A 148 -67.00 -8.20 13.55
CA ALA A 148 -66.60 -8.20 12.13
C ALA A 148 -67.09 -6.94 11.40
N ALA A 149 -66.99 -5.79 12.08
CA ALA A 149 -67.46 -4.48 11.62
C ALA A 149 -66.33 -3.44 11.73
N GLN A 150 -66.40 -2.35 10.95
CA GLN A 150 -65.31 -1.38 10.88
C GLN A 150 -65.59 -0.13 11.73
N LEU A 151 -64.51 0.55 12.10
CA LEU A 151 -64.58 1.94 12.58
C LEU A 151 -64.87 2.89 11.42
N LEU A 152 -65.32 4.11 11.73
CA LEU A 152 -65.35 5.16 10.71
C LEU A 152 -63.96 5.39 10.12
N SER A 153 -63.89 5.66 8.81
CA SER A 153 -62.63 5.78 8.05
C SER A 153 -61.60 6.70 8.69
N ASP A 154 -62.04 7.81 9.30
CA ASP A 154 -61.14 8.77 9.95
C ASP A 154 -60.51 8.23 11.24
N ASP A 155 -61.30 7.53 12.08
CA ASP A 155 -60.78 6.92 13.31
C ASP A 155 -59.87 5.73 12.96
N LYS A 156 -60.24 4.95 11.94
CA LYS A 156 -59.41 3.87 11.37
C LYS A 156 -58.05 4.38 10.87
N LYS A 157 -58.05 5.49 10.13
CA LYS A 157 -56.80 6.14 9.68
C LYS A 157 -55.97 6.66 10.86
N GLN A 158 -56.62 7.22 11.88
CA GLN A 158 -55.92 7.70 13.05
C GLN A 158 -55.24 6.57 13.83
N ASP A 159 -55.92 5.42 13.96
CA ASP A 159 -55.34 4.22 14.57
C ASP A 159 -54.16 3.68 13.75
N GLU A 160 -54.27 3.64 12.42
CA GLU A 160 -53.17 3.20 11.56
C GLU A 160 -51.93 4.10 11.72
N LEU A 161 -52.10 5.42 11.76
CA LEU A 161 -50.99 6.37 11.99
C LEU A 161 -50.38 6.20 13.39
N LEU A 162 -51.21 6.00 14.42
CA LEU A 162 -50.72 5.74 15.78
C LEU A 162 -49.86 4.47 15.81
N LEU A 163 -50.32 3.41 15.16
CA LEU A 163 -49.65 2.12 15.11
C LEU A 163 -48.39 2.13 14.24
N GLU A 164 -48.36 2.95 13.19
CA GLU A 164 -47.16 3.23 12.41
C GLU A 164 -46.06 3.87 13.26
N ASP A 165 -46.43 4.84 14.10
CA ASP A 165 -45.49 5.52 15.00
C ASP A 165 -45.04 4.59 16.13
N ILE A 166 -45.95 3.76 16.66
CA ILE A 166 -45.62 2.68 17.62
C ILE A 166 -44.65 1.68 16.98
N TRP A 167 -44.92 1.22 15.76
CA TRP A 167 -44.04 0.32 15.02
C TRP A 167 -42.65 0.91 14.85
N THR A 168 -42.57 2.21 14.53
CA THR A 168 -41.30 2.93 14.38
C THR A 168 -40.53 2.98 15.71
N LEU A 169 -41.19 3.26 16.83
CA LEU A 169 -40.58 3.24 18.17
C LEU A 169 -40.10 1.84 18.58
N LEU A 170 -40.88 0.80 18.28
CA LEU A 170 -40.50 -0.59 18.57
C LEU A 170 -39.27 -1.03 17.76
N ARG A 171 -39.16 -0.63 16.49
CA ARG A 171 -37.97 -0.87 15.65
C ARG A 171 -36.71 -0.17 16.16
N ALA A 172 -36.87 0.88 16.96
CA ALA A 172 -35.77 1.62 17.57
C ALA A 172 -35.44 1.15 18.99
N GLY A 173 -36.05 0.06 19.48
CA GLY A 173 -35.88 -0.42 20.85
C GLY A 173 -36.48 0.51 21.93
N ARG A 174 -37.28 1.52 21.55
CA ARG A 174 -37.84 2.54 22.46
C ARG A 174 -39.21 2.13 22.99
N LEU A 175 -39.26 0.97 23.66
CA LEU A 175 -40.50 0.34 24.15
C LEU A 175 -41.27 1.24 25.13
N GLU A 176 -40.58 1.93 26.04
CA GLU A 176 -41.20 2.84 27.01
C GLU A 176 -41.95 3.97 26.31
N GLU A 177 -41.33 4.59 25.31
CA GLU A 177 -41.93 5.68 24.55
C GLU A 177 -43.12 5.22 23.72
N ALA A 178 -43.06 3.99 23.16
CA ALA A 178 -44.21 3.39 22.49
C ALA A 178 -45.40 3.23 23.46
N CYS A 179 -45.11 2.80 24.70
CA CYS A 179 -46.13 2.68 25.76
C CYS A 179 -46.67 4.04 26.20
N GLU A 180 -45.82 5.05 26.36
CA GLU A 180 -46.24 6.42 26.68
C GLU A 180 -47.10 7.02 25.57
N LEU A 181 -46.74 6.79 24.30
CA LEU A 181 -47.53 7.21 23.16
C LEU A 181 -48.92 6.58 23.19
N CYS A 182 -49.02 5.26 23.42
CA CYS A 182 -50.31 4.57 23.61
C CYS A 182 -51.15 5.18 24.73
N ARG A 183 -50.55 5.46 25.90
CA ARG A 183 -51.25 6.07 27.05
C ARG A 183 -51.73 7.49 26.73
N SER A 184 -50.88 8.29 26.08
CA SER A 184 -51.21 9.66 25.70
C SER A 184 -52.34 9.73 24.66
N ALA A 185 -52.43 8.73 23.78
CA ALA A 185 -53.53 8.55 22.83
C ALA A 185 -54.85 8.07 23.47
N GLY A 186 -54.85 7.81 24.79
CA GLY A 186 -56.00 7.25 25.52
C GLY A 186 -56.17 5.73 25.32
N GLN A 187 -55.20 5.06 24.69
CA GLN A 187 -55.25 3.64 24.36
C GLN A 187 -54.36 2.81 25.30
N ALA A 188 -54.59 2.94 26.61
CA ALA A 188 -53.76 2.30 27.63
C ALA A 188 -53.74 0.76 27.54
N TRP A 189 -54.76 0.13 26.95
CA TRP A 189 -54.76 -1.30 26.68
C TRP A 189 -53.64 -1.70 25.71
N ARG A 190 -53.32 -0.88 24.69
CA ARG A 190 -52.21 -1.14 23.77
C ARG A 190 -50.87 -1.11 24.51
N ALA A 191 -50.67 -0.18 25.43
CA ALA A 191 -49.49 -0.16 26.30
C ALA A 191 -49.39 -1.42 27.17
N ALA A 192 -50.51 -1.87 27.75
CA ALA A 192 -50.56 -3.12 28.50
C ALA A 192 -50.25 -4.34 27.61
N THR A 193 -50.60 -4.28 26.32
CA THR A 193 -50.23 -5.30 25.35
C THR A 193 -48.81 -5.20 24.80
N LEU A 194 -48.05 -4.14 25.06
CA LEU A 194 -46.64 -4.05 24.62
C LEU A 194 -45.68 -4.49 25.72
N CYS A 195 -46.06 -4.29 26.99
CA CYS A 195 -45.25 -4.65 28.16
C CYS A 195 -45.97 -5.67 29.04
N PRO A 196 -45.90 -6.98 28.70
CA PRO A 196 -46.41 -8.01 29.61
C PRO A 196 -45.69 -7.94 30.97
N PHE A 197 -46.39 -8.31 32.03
CA PHE A 197 -45.87 -8.32 33.41
C PHE A 197 -45.48 -6.96 34.02
N GLY A 198 -46.12 -5.86 33.58
CA GLY A 198 -46.14 -4.62 34.35
C GLY A 198 -44.95 -3.69 34.11
N GLY A 199 -44.41 -3.67 32.89
CA GLY A 199 -43.34 -2.74 32.50
C GLY A 199 -41.92 -3.25 32.75
N LEU A 200 -41.79 -4.56 33.00
CA LEU A 200 -40.49 -5.23 33.07
C LEU A 200 -39.90 -5.41 31.68
N ASP A 201 -38.59 -5.26 31.59
CA ASP A 201 -37.85 -5.40 30.34
C ASP A 201 -37.50 -6.88 30.11
N LEU A 202 -38.24 -7.57 29.25
CA LEU A 202 -38.03 -9.00 29.03
C LEU A 202 -36.97 -9.31 27.97
N PHE A 203 -36.33 -8.28 27.39
CA PHE A 203 -35.31 -8.48 26.37
C PHE A 203 -34.10 -9.24 26.95
N PRO A 204 -33.59 -10.31 26.32
CA PRO A 204 -32.59 -11.17 26.92
C PRO A 204 -31.17 -10.56 26.86
N SER A 205 -30.96 -9.49 27.64
CA SER A 205 -29.74 -8.68 27.70
C SER A 205 -29.31 -8.40 29.14
N VAL A 206 -28.03 -8.10 29.33
CA VAL A 206 -27.48 -7.76 30.65
C VAL A 206 -28.07 -6.43 31.16
N GLU A 207 -28.31 -5.47 30.27
CA GLU A 207 -28.95 -4.19 30.59
C GLU A 207 -30.36 -4.39 31.15
N ALA A 208 -31.15 -5.26 30.53
CA ALA A 208 -32.50 -5.59 31.01
C ALA A 208 -32.47 -6.24 32.40
N MET A 209 -31.50 -7.13 32.65
CA MET A 209 -31.32 -7.72 33.99
C MET A 209 -31.00 -6.65 35.04
N HIS A 210 -30.09 -5.71 34.75
CA HIS A 210 -29.78 -4.60 35.64
C HIS A 210 -30.98 -3.70 35.89
N LYS A 211 -31.74 -3.36 34.85
CA LYS A 211 -32.93 -2.50 34.91
C LYS A 211 -34.05 -3.13 35.75
N ASN A 212 -34.26 -4.44 35.61
CA ASN A 212 -35.27 -5.17 36.36
C ASN A 212 -34.84 -5.46 37.81
N GLY A 213 -33.55 -5.70 38.05
CA GLY A 213 -33.03 -6.11 39.36
C GLY A 213 -33.68 -7.41 39.88
N LYS A 214 -33.76 -7.57 41.20
CA LYS A 214 -34.35 -8.75 41.86
C LYS A 214 -35.89 -8.73 41.84
N THR A 215 -36.47 -9.07 40.70
CA THR A 215 -37.91 -9.02 40.49
C THR A 215 -38.62 -10.24 41.10
N ARG A 216 -39.10 -10.10 42.34
CA ARG A 216 -39.89 -11.13 43.02
C ARG A 216 -41.23 -11.44 42.31
N THR A 217 -41.77 -10.50 41.56
CA THR A 217 -43.04 -10.66 40.83
C THR A 217 -42.93 -11.72 39.73
N LEU A 218 -41.88 -11.68 38.90
CA LEU A 218 -41.65 -12.71 37.86
C LEU A 218 -41.44 -14.09 38.49
N GLN A 219 -40.63 -14.13 39.55
CA GLN A 219 -40.37 -15.36 40.29
C GLN A 219 -41.67 -15.96 40.85
N ALA A 220 -42.58 -15.15 41.40
CA ALA A 220 -43.87 -15.62 41.90
C ALA A 220 -44.74 -16.20 40.76
N ILE A 221 -44.82 -15.51 39.62
CA ILE A 221 -45.59 -15.96 38.45
C ILE A 221 -45.11 -17.34 37.97
N GLU A 222 -43.80 -17.54 37.93
CA GLU A 222 -43.18 -18.79 37.44
C GLU A 222 -43.25 -19.92 38.46
N LEU A 223 -43.23 -19.60 39.76
CA LEU A 223 -43.51 -20.56 40.82
C LEU A 223 -44.95 -21.09 40.75
N GLU A 224 -45.91 -20.20 40.45
CA GLU A 224 -47.33 -20.56 40.35
C GLU A 224 -47.67 -21.30 39.05
N SER A 225 -47.15 -20.83 37.92
CA SER A 225 -47.57 -21.28 36.58
C SER A 225 -46.55 -22.15 35.85
N GLY A 226 -45.34 -22.28 36.40
CA GLY A 226 -44.19 -22.87 35.70
C GLY A 226 -43.39 -21.84 34.90
N ILE A 227 -42.10 -22.15 34.69
CA ILE A 227 -41.15 -21.29 33.97
C ILE A 227 -41.63 -21.03 32.55
N GLY A 228 -41.70 -19.75 32.17
CA GLY A 228 -42.04 -19.30 30.82
C GLY A 228 -43.50 -19.56 30.40
N HIS A 229 -44.34 -20.19 31.23
CA HIS A 229 -45.68 -20.61 30.83
C HIS A 229 -46.59 -19.42 30.46
N GLN A 230 -46.65 -18.40 31.32
CA GLN A 230 -47.46 -17.21 31.07
C GLN A 230 -46.97 -16.41 29.87
N LEU A 231 -45.66 -16.36 29.65
CA LEU A 231 -45.07 -15.71 28.47
C LEU A 231 -45.49 -16.45 27.18
N ARG A 232 -45.49 -17.79 27.18
CA ARG A 232 -45.96 -18.57 26.02
C ARG A 232 -47.44 -18.34 25.73
N LEU A 233 -48.29 -18.29 26.77
CA LEU A 233 -49.71 -17.95 26.61
C LEU A 233 -49.90 -16.55 26.02
N TRP A 234 -49.08 -15.60 26.48
CA TRP A 234 -49.06 -14.23 25.95
C TRP A 234 -48.70 -14.18 24.46
N LYS A 235 -47.62 -14.86 24.08
CA LYS A 235 -47.19 -14.95 22.68
C LYS A 235 -48.24 -15.68 21.82
N TRP A 236 -48.89 -16.72 22.34
CA TRP A 236 -49.98 -17.41 21.67
C TRP A 236 -51.19 -16.49 21.42
N ALA A 237 -51.61 -15.73 22.42
CA ALA A 237 -52.68 -14.75 22.28
C ALA A 237 -52.32 -13.69 21.21
N SER A 238 -51.08 -13.22 21.20
CA SER A 238 -50.56 -12.28 20.20
C SER A 238 -50.54 -12.88 18.79
N TYR A 239 -50.18 -14.16 18.65
CA TYR A 239 -50.27 -14.89 17.38
C TYR A 239 -51.71 -14.93 16.86
N CYS A 240 -52.67 -15.36 17.70
CA CYS A 240 -54.08 -15.38 17.33
C CYS A 240 -54.62 -14.00 16.95
N ALA A 241 -54.20 -12.94 17.67
CA ALA A 241 -54.56 -11.57 17.33
C ALA A 241 -54.00 -11.16 15.96
N SER A 242 -52.72 -11.42 15.70
CA SER A 242 -52.08 -11.08 14.42
C SER A 242 -52.74 -11.74 13.22
N GLU A 243 -53.13 -13.02 13.33
CA GLU A 243 -53.80 -13.74 12.25
C GLU A 243 -55.22 -13.22 12.00
N LYS A 244 -55.99 -12.92 13.06
CA LYS A 244 -57.35 -12.38 12.94
C LYS A 244 -57.38 -10.96 12.36
N ILE A 245 -56.43 -10.12 12.76
CA ILE A 245 -56.33 -8.74 12.24
C ILE A 245 -55.96 -8.78 10.74
N ALA A 246 -55.13 -9.74 10.33
CA ALA A 246 -54.75 -9.91 8.92
C ALA A 246 -55.93 -10.24 7.98
N GLU A 247 -57.08 -10.67 8.51
CA GLU A 247 -58.31 -10.90 7.74
C GLU A 247 -59.11 -9.61 7.52
N GLN A 248 -58.82 -8.53 8.27
CA GLN A 248 -59.51 -7.26 8.18
C GLN A 248 -58.84 -6.33 7.15
N ASP A 249 -59.66 -5.50 6.50
CA ASP A 249 -59.16 -4.44 5.62
C ASP A 249 -58.68 -3.27 6.50
N GLY A 250 -57.41 -2.87 6.41
CA GLY A 250 -56.76 -1.89 7.30
C GLY A 250 -56.42 -2.45 8.70
N GLY A 251 -55.25 -2.09 9.24
CA GLY A 251 -54.64 -2.75 10.40
C GLY A 251 -53.24 -3.30 10.12
N LYS A 252 -52.52 -2.75 9.12
CA LYS A 252 -51.21 -3.28 8.67
C LYS A 252 -50.19 -3.21 9.81
N TYR A 253 -50.11 -2.06 10.47
CA TYR A 253 -49.19 -1.89 11.59
C TYR A 253 -49.69 -2.57 12.87
N GLU A 254 -51.00 -2.68 13.09
CA GLU A 254 -51.54 -3.44 14.24
C GLU A 254 -51.16 -4.92 14.17
N MET A 255 -51.38 -5.52 13.00
CA MET A 255 -50.96 -6.88 12.69
C MET A 255 -49.46 -7.06 12.95
N ALA A 256 -48.61 -6.13 12.49
CA ALA A 256 -47.17 -6.21 12.66
C ALA A 256 -46.74 -6.09 14.13
N VAL A 257 -47.35 -5.20 14.91
CA VAL A 257 -47.06 -5.03 16.35
C VAL A 257 -47.37 -6.31 17.13
N TYR A 258 -48.49 -6.99 16.84
CA TYR A 258 -48.81 -8.26 17.48
C TYR A 258 -47.97 -9.42 16.94
N ALA A 259 -47.68 -9.44 15.64
CA ALA A 259 -46.79 -10.43 15.02
C ALA A 259 -45.37 -10.38 15.57
N LEU A 260 -44.87 -9.19 15.91
CA LEU A 260 -43.55 -8.96 16.51
C LEU A 260 -43.39 -9.63 17.88
N GLN A 261 -44.47 -9.71 18.67
CA GLN A 261 -44.43 -10.29 20.01
C GLN A 261 -44.42 -11.82 20.01
N CYS A 262 -44.86 -12.43 18.91
CA CYS A 262 -44.95 -13.88 18.75
C CYS A 262 -44.06 -14.42 17.61
N SER A 263 -43.18 -13.58 17.07
CA SER A 263 -42.22 -13.95 16.03
C SER A 263 -42.87 -14.49 14.74
N ASN A 264 -44.08 -14.00 14.40
CA ASN A 264 -44.83 -14.39 13.20
C ASN A 264 -44.34 -13.62 11.95
N LEU A 265 -43.23 -14.08 11.37
CA LEU A 265 -42.58 -13.44 10.22
C LEU A 265 -43.50 -13.24 9.01
N LYS A 266 -44.41 -14.19 8.73
CA LYS A 266 -45.36 -14.10 7.60
C LYS A 266 -46.17 -12.80 7.66
N ARG A 267 -46.52 -12.35 8.86
CA ARG A 267 -47.31 -11.13 9.09
C ARG A 267 -46.43 -9.90 9.30
N LEU A 268 -45.19 -10.09 9.73
CA LEU A 268 -44.23 -9.01 9.95
C LEU A 268 -43.62 -8.46 8.65
N MET A 269 -43.20 -9.37 7.75
CA MET A 269 -42.43 -9.04 6.55
C MET A 269 -43.09 -8.01 5.60
N PRO A 270 -44.43 -7.99 5.38
CA PRO A 270 -45.07 -7.00 4.50
C PRO A 270 -44.93 -5.54 4.95
N VAL A 271 -44.55 -5.30 6.21
CA VAL A 271 -44.31 -3.95 6.76
C VAL A 271 -42.84 -3.56 6.66
N CYS A 272 -41.94 -4.52 6.51
CA CYS A 272 -40.50 -4.30 6.37
C CYS A 272 -40.14 -3.96 4.92
N THR A 273 -40.13 -2.65 4.59
CA THR A 273 -39.90 -2.17 3.22
C THR A 273 -38.42 -1.91 2.88
N ASP A 274 -37.56 -1.84 3.89
CA ASP A 274 -36.12 -1.58 3.80
C ASP A 274 -35.29 -2.73 4.41
N TRP A 275 -34.00 -2.78 4.08
CA TRP A 275 -33.16 -3.90 4.48
C TRP A 275 -33.00 -4.01 6.00
N GLU A 276 -32.84 -2.87 6.68
CA GLU A 276 -32.69 -2.79 8.13
C GLU A 276 -33.91 -3.39 8.84
N SER A 277 -35.11 -2.97 8.44
CA SER A 277 -36.38 -3.45 9.00
C SER A 277 -36.57 -4.95 8.80
N ALA A 278 -36.22 -5.47 7.62
CA ALA A 278 -36.36 -6.88 7.29
C ALA A 278 -35.34 -7.74 8.02
N CYS A 279 -34.07 -7.29 8.06
CA CYS A 279 -32.99 -7.97 8.76
C CYS A 279 -33.25 -8.01 10.26
N TRP A 280 -33.63 -6.88 10.86
CA TRP A 280 -34.00 -6.77 12.27
C TRP A 280 -35.16 -7.70 12.61
N ALA A 281 -36.23 -7.66 11.81
CA ALA A 281 -37.41 -8.50 12.03
C ALA A 281 -37.06 -9.99 12.03
N MET A 282 -36.24 -10.46 11.08
CA MET A 282 -35.80 -11.84 11.01
C MET A 282 -34.84 -12.21 12.16
N ALA A 283 -33.86 -11.37 12.48
CA ALA A 283 -32.89 -11.64 13.53
C ALA A 283 -33.55 -11.66 14.92
N LYS A 284 -34.42 -10.70 15.20
CA LYS A 284 -35.19 -10.62 16.45
C LYS A 284 -36.15 -11.78 16.60
N SER A 285 -36.88 -12.14 15.54
CA SER A 285 -37.81 -13.29 15.57
C SER A 285 -37.07 -14.60 15.78
N TRP A 286 -35.91 -14.76 15.14
CA TRP A 286 -35.09 -15.95 15.31
C TRP A 286 -34.55 -16.07 16.73
N LEU A 287 -33.99 -14.99 17.30
CA LEU A 287 -33.49 -14.95 18.68
C LEU A 287 -34.60 -15.30 19.68
N ASP A 288 -35.78 -14.69 19.53
CA ASP A 288 -36.92 -14.91 20.40
C ASP A 288 -37.39 -16.37 20.38
N VAL A 289 -37.41 -17.02 19.20
CA VAL A 289 -37.73 -18.45 19.08
C VAL A 289 -36.62 -19.34 19.66
N GLN A 290 -35.33 -18.99 19.52
CA GLN A 290 -34.26 -19.75 20.16
C GLN A 290 -34.39 -19.73 21.69
N VAL A 291 -34.71 -18.57 22.26
CA VAL A 291 -34.98 -18.42 23.70
C VAL A 291 -36.17 -19.30 24.11
N ASP A 292 -37.28 -19.29 23.35
CA ASP A 292 -38.44 -20.13 23.68
C ASP A 292 -38.12 -21.64 23.67
N LEU A 293 -37.30 -22.08 22.72
CA LEU A 293 -36.83 -23.47 22.62
C LEU A 293 -35.93 -23.83 23.80
N ASP A 294 -35.03 -22.93 24.19
CA ASP A 294 -34.12 -23.15 25.32
C ASP A 294 -34.88 -23.22 26.66
N LEU A 295 -35.81 -22.29 26.89
CA LEU A 295 -36.71 -22.32 28.05
C LEU A 295 -37.55 -23.61 28.12
N THR A 296 -37.87 -24.21 26.98
CA THR A 296 -38.59 -25.50 26.92
C THR A 296 -37.70 -26.64 27.40
N ARG A 297 -36.44 -26.67 26.95
CA ARG A 297 -35.45 -27.67 27.36
C ARG A 297 -35.12 -27.53 28.85
N PHE A 298 -34.94 -26.31 29.33
CA PHE A 298 -34.69 -26.03 30.74
C PHE A 298 -35.84 -26.53 31.64
N GLN A 299 -37.09 -26.28 31.24
CA GLN A 299 -38.26 -26.76 31.97
C GLN A 299 -38.35 -28.29 32.01
N GLN A 300 -38.05 -28.98 30.90
CA GLN A 300 -38.03 -30.45 30.84
C GLN A 300 -36.96 -31.03 31.77
N SER A 301 -35.73 -30.50 31.72
CA SER A 301 -34.64 -30.92 32.59
C SER A 301 -34.99 -30.80 34.08
N ARG A 302 -35.61 -29.69 34.51
CA ARG A 302 -36.08 -29.53 35.90
C ARG A 302 -37.18 -30.50 36.32
N LEU A 303 -38.06 -30.89 35.39
CA LEU A 303 -39.12 -31.87 35.66
C LEU A 303 -38.54 -33.28 35.82
N GLU A 304 -37.57 -33.65 34.98
CA GLU A 304 -36.82 -34.90 35.10
C GLU A 304 -36.05 -34.96 36.43
N GLU A 305 -35.31 -33.91 36.79
CA GLU A 305 -34.59 -33.83 38.08
C GLU A 305 -35.51 -33.99 39.29
N LYS A 306 -36.71 -33.37 39.26
CA LYS A 306 -37.72 -33.53 40.31
C LYS A 306 -38.29 -34.94 40.36
N GLN A 307 -38.56 -35.56 39.21
CA GLN A 307 -39.03 -36.95 39.14
C GLN A 307 -37.99 -37.91 39.72
N TYR A 308 -36.70 -37.74 39.39
CA TYR A 308 -35.61 -38.51 39.98
C TYR A 308 -35.47 -38.30 41.50
N ALA A 309 -35.68 -37.07 41.99
CA ALA A 309 -35.62 -36.76 43.42
C ALA A 309 -36.83 -37.31 44.21
N ASP A 310 -38.02 -37.30 43.61
CA ASP A 310 -39.25 -37.83 44.20
C ASP A 310 -39.27 -39.37 44.20
N ASP A 311 -38.72 -40.02 43.17
CA ASP A 311 -38.55 -41.48 43.08
C ASP A 311 -37.59 -42.03 44.16
N MET A 312 -36.55 -41.26 44.53
CA MET A 312 -35.63 -41.60 45.62
C MET A 312 -36.25 -41.42 47.02
N ASN A 313 -37.23 -40.52 47.17
CA ASN A 313 -37.85 -40.20 48.45
C ASN A 313 -39.16 -40.96 48.73
N GLY A 314 -39.57 -41.87 47.85
CA GLY A 314 -40.71 -42.78 48.08
C GLY A 314 -42.07 -42.10 48.16
N ALA A 315 -42.21 -40.87 47.67
CA ALA A 315 -43.47 -40.14 47.63
C ALA A 315 -44.21 -40.44 46.33
N SER A 316 -45.03 -41.50 46.33
CA SER A 316 -45.95 -41.79 45.22
C SER A 316 -47.13 -40.83 45.22
N ASN A 317 -46.92 -39.61 44.71
CA ASN A 317 -48.02 -38.75 44.33
C ASN A 317 -48.46 -39.07 42.90
N GLN A 318 -49.78 -39.22 42.76
CA GLN A 318 -50.49 -39.51 41.52
C GLN A 318 -49.99 -38.61 40.40
N ALA A 319 -49.64 -39.23 39.27
CA ALA A 319 -49.35 -38.55 38.03
C ALA A 319 -50.47 -37.52 37.75
N ILE A 320 -50.15 -36.24 37.93
CA ILE A 320 -50.82 -35.20 37.17
C ILE A 320 -50.34 -35.48 35.75
N SER A 321 -51.18 -36.20 34.99
CA SER A 321 -51.07 -36.24 33.54
C SER A 321 -50.85 -34.80 33.05
N PRO A 322 -50.02 -34.54 32.03
CA PRO A 322 -49.96 -33.23 31.39
C PRO A 322 -51.28 -33.02 30.63
N SER A 323 -52.39 -32.83 31.36
CA SER A 323 -53.68 -32.55 30.77
C SER A 323 -53.68 -31.09 30.35
N ILE A 324 -53.45 -30.93 29.05
CA ILE A 324 -53.47 -29.68 28.29
C ILE A 324 -52.20 -28.83 28.52
N GLY A 325 -51.05 -29.44 28.28
CA GLY A 325 -49.80 -28.70 28.05
C GLY A 325 -49.75 -28.11 26.63
N PRO A 326 -49.09 -26.96 26.41
CA PRO A 326 -48.82 -26.40 25.09
C PRO A 326 -47.73 -27.22 24.39
N GLU A 327 -48.05 -28.47 24.05
CA GLU A 327 -47.12 -29.39 23.37
C GLU A 327 -46.86 -29.02 21.91
N ASN A 328 -47.50 -28.00 21.34
CA ASN A 328 -47.09 -27.42 20.06
C ASN A 328 -47.16 -25.90 20.14
N TRP A 329 -46.02 -25.24 20.39
CA TRP A 329 -45.79 -23.92 19.81
C TRP A 329 -46.25 -23.97 18.34
N PRO A 330 -46.93 -22.95 17.77
CA PRO A 330 -47.49 -23.10 16.44
C PRO A 330 -46.37 -23.54 15.49
N TYR A 331 -46.44 -24.77 14.97
CA TYR A 331 -45.42 -25.30 14.05
C TYR A 331 -45.19 -24.32 12.91
N HIS A 332 -46.26 -23.64 12.49
CA HIS A 332 -46.24 -22.55 11.53
C HIS A 332 -45.28 -21.39 11.88
N VAL A 333 -45.09 -21.03 13.16
CA VAL A 333 -44.13 -19.99 13.57
C VAL A 333 -42.70 -20.53 13.53
N LEU A 334 -42.47 -21.79 13.93
CA LEU A 334 -41.14 -22.41 13.85
C LEU A 334 -40.70 -22.60 12.39
N ASP A 335 -41.60 -23.07 11.52
CA ASP A 335 -41.33 -23.31 10.10
C ASP A 335 -40.94 -22.03 9.33
N GLN A 336 -41.38 -20.87 9.83
CA GLN A 336 -41.04 -19.57 9.25
C GLN A 336 -39.60 -19.14 9.56
N GLN A 337 -39.01 -19.60 10.68
CA GLN A 337 -37.72 -19.11 11.13
C GLN A 337 -36.56 -19.56 10.23
N PRO A 338 -35.50 -18.75 10.07
CA PRO A 338 -34.26 -19.24 9.47
C PRO A 338 -33.62 -20.33 10.34
N ARG A 339 -32.84 -21.22 9.73
CA ARG A 339 -32.11 -22.26 10.48
C ARG A 339 -30.88 -21.70 11.18
N ASP A 340 -30.16 -20.86 10.46
CA ASP A 340 -28.95 -20.18 10.87
C ASP A 340 -28.88 -18.79 10.21
N ILE A 341 -27.85 -18.00 10.56
CA ILE A 341 -27.65 -16.65 10.02
C ILE A 341 -27.47 -16.69 8.49
N ARG A 342 -26.81 -17.71 7.95
CA ARG A 342 -26.66 -17.87 6.49
C ARG A 342 -28.02 -18.03 5.81
N SER A 343 -28.90 -18.87 6.37
CA SER A 343 -30.28 -19.04 5.89
C SER A 343 -31.10 -17.76 6.04
N LEU A 344 -30.86 -16.97 7.10
CA LEU A 344 -31.49 -15.65 7.28
C LEU A 344 -31.14 -14.72 6.13
N LEU A 345 -29.85 -14.58 5.83
CA LEU A 345 -29.38 -13.74 4.74
C LEU A 345 -29.85 -14.23 3.36
N GLN A 346 -29.90 -15.54 3.15
CA GLN A 346 -30.47 -16.13 1.94
C GLN A 346 -31.97 -15.81 1.82
N LYS A 347 -32.72 -15.89 2.93
CA LYS A 347 -34.14 -15.51 2.97
C LYS A 347 -34.34 -14.03 2.62
N LEU A 348 -33.49 -13.12 3.11
CA LEU A 348 -33.53 -11.69 2.72
C LEU A 348 -33.32 -11.50 1.21
N HIS A 349 -32.43 -12.30 0.61
CA HIS A 349 -32.10 -12.19 -0.80
C HIS A 349 -33.19 -12.74 -1.74
N SER A 350 -33.83 -13.86 -1.38
CA SER A 350 -34.64 -14.64 -2.34
C SER A 350 -36.01 -15.11 -1.85
N SER A 351 -36.52 -14.64 -0.70
CA SER A 351 -37.85 -15.04 -0.23
C SER A 351 -38.97 -14.23 -0.89
N GLU A 352 -40.03 -14.91 -1.33
CA GLU A 352 -41.22 -14.28 -1.93
C GLU A 352 -41.97 -13.34 -0.98
N ASN A 353 -41.83 -13.54 0.34
CA ASN A 353 -42.50 -12.73 1.35
C ASN A 353 -41.75 -11.44 1.68
N VAL A 354 -40.56 -11.23 1.10
CA VAL A 354 -39.72 -10.05 1.32
C VAL A 354 -40.04 -8.99 0.28
N HIS A 355 -40.05 -7.72 0.69
CA HIS A 355 -40.29 -6.60 -0.22
C HIS A 355 -39.15 -6.50 -1.27
N GLU A 356 -39.49 -6.26 -2.54
CA GLU A 356 -38.51 -6.25 -3.65
C GLU A 356 -37.32 -5.30 -3.42
N ALA A 357 -37.57 -4.17 -2.75
CA ALA A 357 -36.51 -3.21 -2.41
C ALA A 357 -35.43 -3.82 -1.51
N VAL A 358 -35.80 -4.71 -0.58
CA VAL A 358 -34.85 -5.39 0.31
C VAL A 358 -33.93 -6.31 -0.50
N SER A 359 -34.49 -7.13 -1.39
CA SER A 359 -33.71 -8.03 -2.24
C SER A 359 -32.77 -7.27 -3.18
N ARG A 360 -33.17 -6.07 -3.62
CA ARG A 360 -32.31 -5.15 -4.37
C ARG A 360 -31.19 -4.60 -3.50
N SER A 361 -31.49 -4.15 -2.28
CA SER A 361 -30.48 -3.62 -1.36
C SER A 361 -29.47 -4.68 -0.90
N CYS A 362 -29.84 -5.97 -0.82
CA CYS A 362 -28.88 -7.05 -0.60
C CYS A 362 -27.76 -7.12 -1.65
N ARG A 363 -27.95 -6.52 -2.84
CA ARG A 363 -26.93 -6.48 -3.90
C ARG A 363 -26.03 -5.24 -3.83
N GLU A 364 -26.34 -4.27 -2.97
CA GLU A 364 -25.51 -3.08 -2.77
C GLU A 364 -24.19 -3.44 -2.07
N GLN A 365 -23.09 -2.80 -2.48
CA GLN A 365 -21.74 -3.18 -2.02
C GLN A 365 -21.58 -3.11 -0.49
N HIS A 366 -22.09 -2.06 0.16
CA HIS A 366 -22.01 -1.91 1.61
C HIS A 366 -22.82 -2.99 2.34
N ARG A 367 -23.98 -3.40 1.82
CA ARG A 367 -24.76 -4.51 2.39
C ARG A 367 -24.07 -5.84 2.23
N GLN A 368 -23.42 -6.08 1.09
CA GLN A 368 -22.60 -7.28 0.94
C GLN A 368 -21.47 -7.32 1.98
N ILE A 369 -20.83 -6.18 2.27
CA ILE A 369 -19.82 -6.09 3.35
C ILE A 369 -20.44 -6.43 4.70
N GLU A 370 -21.52 -5.76 5.10
CA GLU A 370 -22.22 -5.98 6.37
C GLU A 370 -22.63 -7.45 6.54
N MET A 371 -23.24 -8.05 5.52
CA MET A 371 -23.69 -9.44 5.53
C MET A 371 -22.52 -10.44 5.67
N ASN A 372 -21.38 -10.19 5.02
CA ASN A 372 -20.19 -11.04 5.19
C ASN A 372 -19.60 -10.91 6.60
N LEU A 373 -19.60 -9.70 7.18
CA LEU A 373 -19.18 -9.47 8.56
C LEU A 373 -20.10 -10.17 9.56
N MET A 374 -21.42 -10.15 9.34
CA MET A 374 -22.40 -10.85 10.19
C MET A 374 -22.18 -12.37 10.22
N VAL A 375 -21.75 -12.98 9.11
CA VAL A 375 -21.45 -14.43 9.03
C VAL A 375 -20.04 -14.75 9.53
N GLY A 376 -19.17 -13.75 9.64
CA GLY A 376 -17.74 -13.94 9.91
C GLY A 376 -16.97 -14.50 8.71
N ASP A 377 -17.48 -14.39 7.48
CA ASP A 377 -16.80 -14.87 6.27
C ASP A 377 -15.83 -13.80 5.72
N ILE A 378 -14.76 -13.57 6.47
CA ILE A 378 -13.75 -12.56 6.13
C ILE A 378 -12.98 -12.95 4.85
N ALA A 379 -12.83 -14.25 4.58
CA ALA A 379 -12.14 -14.72 3.38
C ALA A 379 -12.90 -14.35 2.09
N ASN A 380 -14.22 -14.48 2.09
CA ASN A 380 -15.06 -14.04 0.97
C ASN A 380 -15.16 -12.50 0.90
N LEU A 381 -15.18 -11.82 2.05
CA LEU A 381 -15.12 -10.35 2.09
C LEU A 381 -13.88 -9.81 1.38
N LEU A 382 -12.70 -10.39 1.63
CA LEU A 382 -11.46 -9.99 0.96
C LEU A 382 -11.51 -10.20 -0.56
N ASP A 383 -12.10 -11.31 -1.03
CA ASP A 383 -12.27 -11.56 -2.47
C ASP A 383 -13.22 -10.54 -3.11
N LEU A 384 -14.32 -10.22 -2.45
CA LEU A 384 -15.27 -9.20 -2.92
C LEU A 384 -14.61 -7.83 -3.00
N LEU A 385 -13.92 -7.40 -1.94
CA LEU A 385 -13.18 -6.15 -1.91
C LEU A 385 -12.13 -6.10 -3.02
N TRP A 386 -11.36 -7.18 -3.20
CA TRP A 386 -10.38 -7.26 -4.28
C TRP A 386 -11.05 -7.18 -5.66
N SER A 387 -12.15 -7.89 -5.90
CA SER A 387 -12.86 -7.86 -7.18
C SER A 387 -13.37 -6.47 -7.57
N TRP A 388 -13.64 -5.61 -6.57
CA TRP A 388 -14.07 -4.23 -6.80
C TRP A 388 -12.92 -3.23 -6.91
N VAL A 389 -11.73 -3.59 -6.42
CA VAL A 389 -10.53 -2.74 -6.44
C VAL A 389 -9.61 -3.09 -7.61
N SER A 390 -9.56 -4.36 -8.01
CA SER A 390 -8.67 -4.88 -9.04
C SER A 390 -8.90 -4.20 -10.39
N PRO A 391 -7.85 -3.79 -11.12
CA PRO A 391 -7.98 -3.28 -12.47
C PRO A 391 -8.52 -4.40 -13.38
N SER A 392 -9.59 -4.14 -14.14
CA SER A 392 -10.13 -5.13 -15.10
C SER A 392 -9.19 -5.30 -16.29
N GLU A 393 -8.86 -6.54 -16.65
CA GLU A 393 -7.92 -6.85 -17.75
C GLU A 393 -8.39 -6.39 -19.15
N ASP A 394 -9.67 -6.02 -19.32
CA ASP A 394 -10.27 -5.67 -20.62
C ASP A 394 -10.12 -4.20 -21.05
N ASP A 395 -9.42 -3.33 -20.31
CA ASP A 395 -9.36 -1.90 -20.63
C ASP A 395 -7.97 -1.43 -21.11
N HIS A 396 -7.71 -1.60 -22.40
CA HIS A 396 -6.68 -0.86 -23.15
C HIS A 396 -6.96 0.65 -23.28
N ASN A 397 -7.98 1.18 -22.60
CA ASN A 397 -8.24 2.61 -22.51
C ASN A 397 -7.98 3.09 -21.07
N ILE A 398 -6.99 3.98 -20.94
CA ILE A 398 -6.52 4.67 -19.72
C ILE A 398 -7.61 5.58 -19.07
N SER A 399 -8.90 5.34 -19.38
CA SER A 399 -10.01 6.21 -19.02
C SER A 399 -11.28 5.44 -18.64
N ARG A 400 -11.17 4.30 -17.95
CA ARG A 400 -12.27 3.86 -17.10
C ARG A 400 -12.00 4.30 -15.67
N SER A 401 -12.96 5.06 -15.15
CA SER A 401 -12.99 5.62 -13.80
C SER A 401 -12.26 4.73 -12.81
N ILE A 402 -11.20 5.26 -12.21
CA ILE A 402 -10.62 4.76 -10.96
C ILE A 402 -11.77 4.24 -10.10
N CYS A 403 -11.69 2.97 -9.66
CA CYS A 403 -12.64 2.35 -8.74
C CYS A 403 -13.01 3.34 -7.63
N ASP A 404 -14.26 3.34 -7.14
CA ASP A 404 -14.74 4.31 -6.16
C ASP A 404 -13.66 4.60 -5.09
N PRO A 405 -13.09 5.81 -5.03
CA PRO A 405 -12.02 6.15 -4.11
C PRO A 405 -12.34 5.83 -2.65
N GLN A 406 -13.61 5.89 -2.28
CA GLN A 406 -14.06 5.54 -0.93
C GLN A 406 -13.95 4.04 -0.68
N LEU A 407 -14.20 3.20 -1.68
CA LEU A 407 -14.14 1.75 -1.56
C LEU A 407 -12.70 1.23 -1.46
N ILE A 408 -11.77 1.75 -2.27
CA ILE A 408 -10.34 1.40 -2.15
C ILE A 408 -9.82 1.81 -0.77
N ARG A 409 -10.18 3.02 -0.31
CA ARG A 409 -9.84 3.50 1.03
C ARG A 409 -10.41 2.57 2.10
N PHE A 410 -11.70 2.24 2.03
CA PHE A 410 -12.35 1.36 2.98
C PHE A 410 -11.66 -0.01 3.02
N GLY A 411 -11.41 -0.62 1.86
CA GLY A 411 -10.72 -1.91 1.75
C GLY A 411 -9.34 -1.89 2.39
N ALA A 412 -8.54 -0.85 2.12
CA ALA A 412 -7.22 -0.69 2.74
C ALA A 412 -7.30 -0.62 4.27
N HIS A 413 -8.23 0.17 4.82
CA HIS A 413 -8.37 0.30 6.28
C HIS A 413 -8.94 -0.97 6.92
N VAL A 414 -9.86 -1.67 6.27
CA VAL A 414 -10.34 -2.98 6.73
C VAL A 414 -9.20 -3.98 6.81
N VAL A 415 -8.34 -4.06 5.79
CA VAL A 415 -7.15 -4.95 5.81
C VAL A 415 -6.24 -4.62 6.99
N LEU A 416 -5.96 -3.34 7.25
CA LEU A 416 -5.12 -2.93 8.39
C LEU A 416 -5.74 -3.30 9.74
N VAL A 417 -7.05 -3.07 9.90
CA VAL A 417 -7.78 -3.45 11.13
C VAL A 417 -7.78 -4.96 11.31
N LEU A 418 -8.01 -5.74 10.26
CA LEU A 418 -7.98 -7.20 10.31
C LEU A 418 -6.60 -7.71 10.69
N ARG A 419 -5.52 -7.16 10.12
CA ARG A 419 -4.14 -7.53 10.51
C ARG A 419 -3.86 -7.22 11.98
N TYR A 420 -4.28 -6.05 12.45
CA TYR A 420 -4.08 -5.65 13.85
C TYR A 420 -4.84 -6.55 14.84
N LEU A 421 -6.07 -6.96 14.50
CA LEU A 421 -6.89 -7.78 15.39
C LEU A 421 -6.53 -9.26 15.37
N LEU A 422 -5.94 -9.75 14.27
CA LEU A 422 -5.75 -11.19 14.00
C LEU A 422 -4.29 -11.65 14.04
N ASP A 423 -3.37 -10.79 14.51
CA ASP A 423 -1.91 -11.01 14.47
C ASP A 423 -1.46 -12.30 15.20
N ASP A 424 -2.25 -12.83 16.16
CA ASP A 424 -1.85 -13.97 17.01
C ASP A 424 -2.82 -15.17 17.05
N GLU A 425 -4.02 -15.12 16.44
CA GLU A 425 -5.12 -16.06 16.83
C GLU A 425 -5.65 -17.02 15.74
N MET A 426 -5.13 -17.04 14.50
CA MET A 426 -5.80 -17.72 13.37
C MET A 426 -4.95 -18.72 12.56
N LYS A 427 -5.63 -19.69 11.93
CA LYS A 427 -5.08 -20.77 11.09
C LYS A 427 -4.25 -20.22 9.91
N ASP A 428 -3.10 -20.85 9.63
CA ASP A 428 -2.11 -20.46 8.61
C ASP A 428 -2.72 -20.04 7.25
N ALA A 429 -3.69 -20.81 6.74
CA ALA A 429 -4.29 -20.56 5.41
C ALA A 429 -5.08 -19.24 5.32
N PHE A 430 -5.69 -18.77 6.42
CA PHE A 430 -6.38 -17.48 6.43
C PHE A 430 -5.38 -16.32 6.46
N ASN A 431 -4.33 -16.46 7.28
CA ASN A 431 -3.26 -15.47 7.37
C ASN A 431 -2.56 -15.30 6.03
N GLU A 432 -2.31 -16.40 5.30
CA GLU A 432 -1.74 -16.35 3.95
C GLU A 432 -2.63 -15.53 2.99
N LYS A 433 -3.96 -15.74 3.02
CA LYS A 433 -4.88 -14.99 2.17
C LYS A 433 -4.97 -13.51 2.55
N LEU A 434 -5.01 -13.19 3.84
CA LEU A 434 -5.02 -11.81 4.34
C LEU A 434 -3.72 -11.07 3.99
N VAL A 435 -2.58 -11.77 4.00
CA VAL A 435 -1.31 -11.20 3.53
C VAL A 435 -1.36 -10.99 2.03
N ASN A 436 -1.67 -12.01 1.24
CA ASN A 436 -1.63 -11.95 -0.22
C ASN A 436 -2.65 -10.96 -0.81
N VAL A 437 -3.94 -11.13 -0.51
CA VAL A 437 -5.00 -10.25 -1.03
C VAL A 437 -4.94 -8.88 -0.36
N GLY A 438 -4.63 -8.83 0.93
CA GLY A 438 -4.46 -7.56 1.64
C GLY A 438 -3.31 -6.72 1.08
N ASP A 439 -2.18 -7.33 0.73
CA ASP A 439 -1.06 -6.63 0.08
C ASP A 439 -1.48 -6.05 -1.26
N LEU A 440 -2.27 -6.77 -2.06
CA LEU A 440 -2.77 -6.27 -3.34
C LEU A 440 -3.68 -5.04 -3.16
N ILE A 441 -4.60 -5.07 -2.19
CA ILE A 441 -5.48 -3.94 -1.88
C ILE A 441 -4.68 -2.73 -1.37
N LEU A 442 -3.74 -2.94 -0.45
CA LEU A 442 -2.88 -1.89 0.09
C LEU A 442 -1.97 -1.29 -0.98
N HIS A 443 -1.40 -2.11 -1.85
CA HIS A 443 -0.58 -1.69 -2.98
C HIS A 443 -1.39 -0.81 -3.94
N MET A 444 -2.61 -1.23 -4.29
CA MET A 444 -3.51 -0.41 -5.12
C MET A 444 -3.88 0.92 -4.46
N TYR A 445 -4.09 0.94 -3.15
CA TYR A 445 -4.36 2.20 -2.44
C TYR A 445 -3.14 3.12 -2.39
N ALA A 446 -1.94 2.58 -2.20
CA ALA A 446 -0.69 3.34 -2.26
C ALA A 446 -0.45 3.94 -3.66
N ILE A 447 -0.69 3.18 -4.72
CA ILE A 447 -0.68 3.69 -6.11
C ILE A 447 -1.73 4.79 -6.29
N PHE A 448 -2.95 4.60 -5.76
CA PHE A 448 -3.99 5.63 -5.81
C PHE A 448 -3.54 6.93 -5.13
N LEU A 449 -2.98 6.86 -3.92
CA LEU A 449 -2.44 8.03 -3.21
C LEU A 449 -1.36 8.74 -4.04
N PHE A 450 -0.44 7.97 -4.61
CA PHE A 450 0.60 8.48 -5.49
C PHE A 450 0.05 9.16 -6.76
N SER A 451 -1.01 8.61 -7.36
CA SER A 451 -1.71 9.23 -8.50
C SER A 451 -2.40 10.56 -8.14
N LYS A 452 -2.78 10.74 -6.87
CA LYS A 452 -3.40 11.95 -6.33
C LYS A 452 -2.40 12.94 -5.75
N GLN A 453 -1.09 12.75 -5.97
CA GLN A 453 -0.03 13.63 -5.47
C GLN A 453 -0.05 13.75 -3.92
N GLN A 454 -0.35 12.65 -3.26
CA GLN A 454 -0.34 12.50 -1.80
C GLN A 454 0.85 11.62 -1.39
N GLU A 455 2.06 11.98 -1.84
CA GLU A 455 3.28 11.18 -1.62
C GLU A 455 3.59 10.96 -0.12
N GLU A 456 3.25 11.92 0.73
CA GLU A 456 3.49 11.89 2.19
C GLU A 456 2.80 10.71 2.89
N LEU A 457 1.66 10.25 2.35
CA LEU A 457 0.86 9.19 2.96
C LEU A 457 1.28 7.79 2.47
N VAL A 458 2.07 7.68 1.40
CA VAL A 458 2.39 6.40 0.75
C VAL A 458 3.06 5.43 1.72
N GLY A 459 4.04 5.91 2.47
CA GLY A 459 4.87 5.12 3.38
C GLY A 459 4.09 4.43 4.48
N ILE A 460 3.03 5.05 4.99
CA ILE A 460 2.15 4.44 6.01
C ILE A 460 1.56 3.13 5.51
N TYR A 461 1.16 3.08 4.24
CA TYR A 461 0.52 1.90 3.64
C TYR A 461 1.55 0.95 3.04
N ALA A 462 2.62 1.50 2.42
CA ALA A 462 3.69 0.71 1.83
C ALA A 462 4.49 -0.07 2.89
N SER A 463 4.68 0.47 4.09
CA SER A 463 5.38 -0.22 5.19
C SER A 463 4.65 -1.48 5.69
N GLN A 464 3.37 -1.64 5.33
CA GLN A 464 2.55 -2.79 5.69
C GLN A 464 2.62 -3.89 4.62
N LEU A 465 3.25 -3.64 3.48
CA LEU A 465 3.41 -4.63 2.41
C LEU A 465 4.55 -5.60 2.72
N SER A 466 4.48 -6.79 2.13
CA SER A 466 5.63 -7.69 2.08
C SER A 466 6.87 -7.04 1.46
N ARG A 467 8.07 -7.44 1.93
CA ARG A 467 9.37 -6.83 1.57
C ARG A 467 9.52 -6.54 0.08
N HIS A 468 9.30 -7.55 -0.78
CA HIS A 468 9.48 -7.40 -2.23
C HIS A 468 8.53 -6.36 -2.83
N ARG A 469 7.24 -6.39 -2.47
CA ARG A 469 6.25 -5.43 -2.98
C ARG A 469 6.50 -4.01 -2.50
N CYS A 470 6.94 -3.85 -1.25
CA CYS A 470 7.29 -2.53 -0.71
C CYS A 470 8.48 -1.93 -1.47
N ILE A 471 9.54 -2.73 -1.66
CA ILE A 471 10.74 -2.30 -2.41
C ILE A 471 10.37 -1.92 -3.84
N ASP A 472 9.70 -2.82 -4.57
CA ASP A 472 9.37 -2.60 -5.97
C ASP A 472 8.44 -1.38 -6.14
N LEU A 473 7.47 -1.19 -5.24
CA LEU A 473 6.56 -0.03 -5.25
C LEU A 473 7.32 1.30 -5.10
N PHE A 474 8.21 1.41 -4.11
CA PHE A 474 8.97 2.65 -3.91
C PHE A 474 9.95 2.90 -5.04
N VAL A 475 10.60 1.86 -5.57
CA VAL A 475 11.49 1.94 -6.72
C VAL A 475 10.75 2.51 -7.93
N GLU A 476 9.59 1.95 -8.28
CA GLU A 476 8.76 2.44 -9.40
C GLU A 476 8.29 3.88 -9.19
N MET A 477 7.87 4.24 -7.97
CA MET A 477 7.45 5.61 -7.66
C MET A 477 8.61 6.62 -7.75
N MET A 478 9.80 6.26 -7.27
CA MET A 478 11.00 7.09 -7.35
C MET A 478 11.45 7.27 -8.80
N GLU A 479 11.44 6.20 -9.60
CA GLU A 479 11.71 6.26 -11.05
C GLU A 479 10.71 7.19 -11.77
N HIS A 480 9.42 7.05 -11.49
CA HIS A 480 8.39 7.90 -12.08
C HIS A 480 8.53 9.38 -11.67
N ARG A 481 9.08 9.67 -10.47
CA ARG A 481 9.30 11.05 -9.99
C ARG A 481 10.69 11.60 -10.30
N LEU A 482 11.53 10.91 -11.08
CA LEU A 482 12.88 11.40 -11.42
C LEU A 482 12.87 12.81 -12.00
N ASN A 483 11.97 13.14 -12.91
CA ASN A 483 11.91 14.47 -13.53
C ASN A 483 11.02 15.48 -12.78
N SER A 484 10.50 15.12 -11.60
CA SER A 484 9.63 15.99 -10.80
C SER A 484 10.42 17.03 -10.00
N SER A 485 9.71 18.03 -9.44
CA SER A 485 10.32 19.05 -8.59
C SER A 485 10.98 18.45 -7.34
N ILE A 486 11.99 19.14 -6.82
CA ILE A 486 12.72 18.74 -5.61
C ILE A 486 11.76 18.53 -4.42
N HIS A 487 10.74 19.39 -4.30
CA HIS A 487 9.75 19.29 -3.24
C HIS A 487 8.93 17.98 -3.29
N VAL A 488 8.49 17.56 -4.49
CA VAL A 488 7.73 16.31 -4.66
C VAL A 488 8.62 15.10 -4.35
N LYS A 489 9.87 15.11 -4.82
CA LYS A 489 10.83 14.06 -4.47
C LYS A 489 11.06 13.99 -2.96
N TYR A 490 11.27 15.14 -2.31
CA TYR A 490 11.50 15.19 -0.88
C TYR A 490 10.32 14.61 -0.10
N LYS A 491 9.07 14.86 -0.50
CA LYS A 491 7.88 14.23 0.12
C LYS A 491 7.91 12.70 0.06
N LEU A 492 8.29 12.13 -1.10
CA LEU A 492 8.39 10.68 -1.26
C LEU A 492 9.55 10.10 -0.44
N PHE A 493 10.69 10.79 -0.43
CA PHE A 493 11.83 10.45 0.43
C PHE A 493 11.44 10.44 1.91
N LEU A 494 10.78 11.51 2.38
CA LEU A 494 10.27 11.63 3.75
C LEU A 494 9.33 10.49 4.10
N SER A 495 8.40 10.19 3.21
CA SER A 495 7.43 9.12 3.41
C SER A 495 8.10 7.74 3.53
N ALA A 496 9.20 7.49 2.82
CA ALA A 496 9.92 6.24 2.97
C ALA A 496 10.70 6.18 4.29
N ILE A 497 11.46 7.23 4.62
CA ILE A 497 12.38 7.25 5.78
C ILE A 497 11.66 7.37 7.14
N GLU A 498 10.44 7.93 7.18
CA GLU A 498 9.65 8.06 8.41
C GLU A 498 8.98 6.73 8.81
N TYR A 499 8.61 5.89 7.84
CA TYR A 499 7.83 4.67 8.07
C TYR A 499 8.61 3.37 7.85
N LEU A 500 9.80 3.42 7.27
CA LEU A 500 10.68 2.26 7.09
C LEU A 500 11.95 2.42 7.93
N PRO A 501 12.48 1.32 8.50
CA PRO A 501 13.81 1.36 9.08
C PRO A 501 14.85 1.67 8.00
N PHE A 502 15.92 2.40 8.35
CA PHE A 502 17.01 2.68 7.41
C PHE A 502 17.67 1.38 6.93
N SER A 503 18.10 0.56 7.89
CA SER A 503 18.63 -0.79 7.71
C SER A 503 17.86 -1.75 8.61
N SER A 504 17.50 -2.95 8.13
CA SER A 504 16.71 -3.93 8.90
C SER A 504 17.51 -5.21 9.13
N GLU A 505 17.65 -5.63 10.39
CA GLU A 505 18.15 -6.97 10.74
C GLU A 505 17.12 -8.06 10.38
N ASP A 506 15.83 -7.69 10.41
CA ASP A 506 14.74 -8.56 10.02
C ASP A 506 14.64 -8.62 8.48
N LYS A 507 14.98 -9.79 7.92
CA LYS A 507 14.92 -10.05 6.48
C LYS A 507 13.50 -10.11 5.92
N SER A 508 12.47 -10.16 6.77
CA SER A 508 11.07 -10.20 6.33
C SER A 508 10.51 -8.82 5.97
N LYS A 509 11.11 -7.74 6.49
CA LYS A 509 10.67 -6.36 6.25
C LYS A 509 11.58 -5.65 5.25
N ALA A 510 11.01 -4.69 4.53
CA ALA A 510 11.77 -3.79 3.66
C ALA A 510 12.47 -2.72 4.47
N SER A 511 13.67 -2.34 4.03
CA SER A 511 14.40 -1.19 4.56
C SER A 511 14.57 -0.11 3.49
N PHE A 512 14.86 1.12 3.93
CA PHE A 512 15.17 2.21 3.00
C PHE A 512 16.45 1.93 2.21
N GLU A 513 17.43 1.29 2.84
CA GLU A 513 18.66 0.83 2.21
C GLU A 513 18.40 -0.12 1.03
N ASP A 514 17.52 -1.12 1.20
CA ASP A 514 17.12 -2.03 0.11
C ASP A 514 16.50 -1.30 -1.09
N ILE A 515 15.67 -0.29 -0.81
CA ILE A 515 15.02 0.52 -1.85
C ILE A 515 16.09 1.29 -2.63
N ILE A 516 16.99 1.97 -1.92
CA ILE A 516 18.06 2.76 -2.52
C ILE A 516 19.01 1.88 -3.34
N GLU A 517 19.48 0.76 -2.79
CA GLU A 517 20.29 -0.23 -3.51
C GLU A 517 19.64 -0.64 -4.84
N ARG A 518 18.33 -0.95 -4.80
CA ARG A 518 17.58 -1.33 -6.00
C ARG A 518 17.41 -0.17 -6.98
N VAL A 519 17.17 1.06 -6.51
CA VAL A 519 17.10 2.27 -7.35
C VAL A 519 18.43 2.52 -8.05
N LEU A 520 19.54 2.46 -7.32
CA LEU A 520 20.89 2.68 -7.87
C LEU A 520 21.24 1.60 -8.89
N SER A 521 20.95 0.33 -8.60
CA SER A 521 21.16 -0.79 -9.52
C SER A 521 20.32 -0.65 -10.80
N ARG A 522 19.02 -0.38 -10.69
CA ARG A 522 18.12 -0.19 -11.85
C ARG A 522 18.47 1.03 -12.67
N SER A 523 18.93 2.11 -12.05
CA SER A 523 19.30 3.34 -12.78
C SER A 523 20.40 3.13 -13.82
N ARG A 524 21.29 2.15 -13.58
CA ARG A 524 22.40 1.81 -14.49
C ARG A 524 22.01 0.79 -15.56
N GLN A 525 20.85 0.14 -15.44
CA GLN A 525 20.36 -0.82 -16.43
C GLN A 525 19.93 -0.11 -17.71
N THR A 526 20.14 -0.76 -18.86
CA THR A 526 19.67 -0.25 -20.14
C THR A 526 18.15 -0.40 -20.22
N ASN A 527 17.44 0.72 -20.34
CA ASN A 527 15.99 0.69 -20.45
C ASN A 527 15.56 -0.02 -21.76
N PRO A 528 14.59 -0.94 -21.72
CA PRO A 528 13.95 -1.46 -22.92
C PRO A 528 13.18 -0.30 -23.55
N ALA A 529 13.75 0.28 -24.59
CA ALA A 529 13.24 1.52 -25.12
C ALA A 529 11.83 1.34 -25.70
N LYS A 530 10.88 2.15 -25.21
CA LYS A 530 9.79 2.67 -26.06
C LYS A 530 10.45 3.68 -27.01
N HIS A 531 11.16 3.20 -28.03
CA HIS A 531 11.65 4.09 -29.08
C HIS A 531 10.42 4.69 -29.77
N ASP A 532 10.13 5.96 -29.50
CA ASP A 532 9.27 6.75 -30.39
C ASP A 532 9.86 6.64 -31.80
N LYS A 533 8.99 6.52 -32.80
CA LYS A 533 9.28 6.07 -34.18
C LYS A 533 10.31 6.90 -34.98
N ASP A 534 10.96 7.88 -34.38
CA ASP A 534 12.00 8.69 -35.01
C ASP A 534 13.39 8.09 -34.72
N LEU A 535 13.81 7.20 -35.63
CA LEU A 535 15.10 6.49 -35.65
C LEU A 535 16.35 7.40 -35.75
N SER A 536 16.21 8.73 -35.75
CA SER A 536 17.28 9.61 -36.24
C SER A 536 18.36 9.97 -35.21
N ASP A 537 18.29 9.53 -33.95
CA ASP A 537 19.38 9.85 -32.99
C ASP A 537 19.51 8.89 -31.79
N VAL A 538 19.67 7.59 -32.06
CA VAL A 538 19.90 6.58 -31.00
C VAL A 538 21.17 6.90 -30.18
N ALA A 539 22.18 7.48 -30.82
CA ALA A 539 23.43 7.88 -30.17
C ALA A 539 23.24 9.09 -29.22
N GLU A 540 22.51 10.14 -29.60
CA GLU A 540 22.18 11.22 -28.66
C GLU A 540 21.26 10.75 -27.53
N GLN A 541 20.30 9.85 -27.82
CA GLN A 541 19.49 9.23 -26.76
C GLN A 541 20.35 8.48 -25.76
N HIS A 542 21.32 7.69 -26.23
CA HIS A 542 22.29 7.00 -25.39
C HIS A 542 23.05 7.98 -24.50
N ARG A 543 23.51 9.10 -25.07
CA ARG A 543 24.23 10.15 -24.31
C ARG A 543 23.34 10.85 -23.30
N LEU A 544 22.07 11.07 -23.61
CA LEU A 544 21.07 11.66 -22.68
C LEU A 544 20.71 10.72 -21.52
N GLN A 545 20.98 9.40 -21.61
CA GLN A 545 20.83 8.49 -20.47
C GLN A 545 21.77 8.86 -19.31
N SER A 546 22.91 9.49 -19.57
CA SER A 546 23.81 9.97 -18.51
C SER A 546 23.12 10.94 -17.55
N LEU A 547 22.21 11.78 -18.04
CA LEU A 547 21.42 12.67 -17.20
C LEU A 547 20.45 11.87 -16.31
N GLN A 548 19.78 10.86 -16.86
CA GLN A 548 18.84 10.02 -16.09
C GLN A 548 19.57 9.27 -14.97
N LYS A 549 20.74 8.69 -15.27
CA LYS A 549 21.64 8.07 -14.29
C LYS A 549 22.08 9.06 -13.21
N ALA A 550 22.45 10.28 -13.59
CA ALA A 550 22.84 11.30 -12.62
C ALA A 550 21.70 11.72 -11.67
N MET A 551 20.45 11.67 -12.14
CA MET A 551 19.30 12.16 -11.37
C MET A 551 18.94 11.30 -10.16
N VAL A 552 19.39 10.04 -10.08
CA VAL A 552 19.17 9.21 -8.90
C VAL A 552 20.02 9.63 -7.70
N ILE A 553 21.17 10.28 -7.92
CA ILE A 553 22.03 10.79 -6.85
C ILE A 553 21.28 11.77 -5.95
N GLN A 554 20.31 12.52 -6.50
CA GLN A 554 19.53 13.48 -5.72
C GLN A 554 18.77 12.84 -4.55
N TRP A 555 18.35 11.57 -4.66
CA TRP A 555 17.68 10.85 -3.58
C TRP A 555 18.59 10.65 -2.36
N LEU A 556 19.90 10.49 -2.61
CA LEU A 556 20.92 10.29 -1.57
C LEU A 556 21.40 11.62 -0.96
N CYS A 557 21.20 12.73 -1.66
CA CYS A 557 21.60 14.06 -1.17
C CYS A 557 20.53 14.74 -0.30
N PHE A 558 19.39 14.09 -0.03
CA PHE A 558 18.39 14.62 0.88
C PHE A 558 18.81 14.43 2.34
N THR A 559 18.67 15.49 3.13
CA THR A 559 18.87 15.43 4.58
C THR A 559 17.58 14.94 5.26
N PRO A 560 17.63 13.83 6.02
CA PRO A 560 16.53 13.42 6.88
C PRO A 560 16.19 14.50 7.91
N PRO A 561 14.91 14.65 8.29
CA PRO A 561 14.52 15.54 9.38
C PRO A 561 15.20 15.17 10.70
N SER A 562 15.49 16.16 11.53
CA SER A 562 16.06 15.97 12.88
C SER A 562 15.12 15.24 13.85
N THR A 563 13.87 14.99 13.46
CA THR A 563 12.90 14.19 14.21
C THR A 563 13.18 12.68 14.10
N ILE A 564 13.96 12.26 13.11
CA ILE A 564 14.32 10.86 12.90
C ILE A 564 15.51 10.50 13.80
N PRO A 565 15.46 9.36 14.53
CA PRO A 565 16.59 8.91 15.32
C PRO A 565 17.82 8.66 14.42
N ASP A 566 19.00 8.96 14.92
CA ASP A 566 20.27 8.75 14.21
C ASP A 566 20.35 9.47 12.85
N PHE A 567 19.63 10.57 12.66
CA PHE A 567 19.58 11.29 11.37
C PHE A 567 20.97 11.71 10.87
N GLU A 568 21.93 12.03 11.75
CA GLU A 568 23.32 12.36 11.39
C GLU A 568 24.05 11.16 10.80
N ILE A 569 23.90 9.98 11.42
CA ILE A 569 24.47 8.71 10.95
C ILE A 569 23.84 8.32 9.62
N ILE A 570 22.51 8.44 9.50
CA ILE A 570 21.78 8.15 8.26
C ILE A 570 22.23 9.11 7.14
N SER A 571 22.39 10.40 7.45
CA SER A 571 22.90 11.40 6.49
C SER A 571 24.31 11.05 6.01
N ALA A 572 25.20 10.66 6.92
CA ALA A 572 26.56 10.21 6.56
C ALA A 572 26.52 8.97 5.67
N LYS A 573 25.72 7.95 6.03
CA LYS A 573 25.55 6.72 5.24
C LYS A 573 24.98 6.97 3.84
N LEU A 574 24.05 7.92 3.70
CA LEU A 574 23.51 8.32 2.39
C LEU A 574 24.56 9.07 1.56
N LEU A 575 25.32 9.97 2.18
CA LEU A 575 26.37 10.73 1.50
C LEU A 575 27.52 9.82 1.03
N ILE A 576 27.92 8.83 1.84
CA ILE A 576 28.92 7.82 1.44
C ILE A 576 28.42 7.02 0.24
N ARG A 577 27.16 6.57 0.24
CA ARG A 577 26.55 5.89 -0.93
C ARG A 577 26.49 6.81 -2.16
N ALA A 578 26.19 8.09 -1.95
CA ALA A 578 26.16 9.09 -3.03
C ALA A 578 27.54 9.22 -3.66
N LEU A 579 28.58 9.28 -2.84
CA LEU A 579 29.97 9.38 -3.27
C LEU A 579 30.41 8.15 -4.07
N ILE A 580 30.22 6.95 -3.50
CA ILE A 580 30.60 5.68 -4.16
C ILE A 580 29.90 5.55 -5.51
N HIS A 581 28.57 5.74 -5.54
CA HIS A 581 27.82 5.62 -6.79
C HIS A 581 28.19 6.73 -7.80
N SER A 582 28.51 7.94 -7.33
CA SER A 582 28.97 9.02 -8.20
C SER A 582 30.29 8.68 -8.87
N ASN A 583 31.25 8.08 -8.16
CA ASN A 583 32.50 7.59 -8.75
C ASN A 583 32.24 6.51 -9.81
N THR A 584 31.32 5.57 -9.55
CA THR A 584 30.87 4.60 -10.56
C THR A 584 30.34 5.30 -11.82
N LEU A 585 29.47 6.29 -11.65
CA LEU A 585 28.90 7.03 -12.78
C LEU A 585 29.94 7.89 -13.50
N PHE A 586 30.90 8.50 -12.80
CA PHE A 586 31.95 9.30 -13.43
C PHE A 586 32.84 8.46 -14.35
N ARG A 587 33.19 7.23 -13.94
CA ARG A 587 33.91 6.25 -14.77
C ARG A 587 33.15 5.97 -16.07
N GLU A 588 31.84 5.71 -15.98
CA GLU A 588 30.98 5.49 -17.16
C GLU A 588 30.88 6.76 -18.04
N PHE A 589 30.60 7.92 -17.44
CA PHE A 589 30.39 9.17 -18.17
C PHE A 589 31.66 9.67 -18.86
N ALA A 590 32.83 9.44 -18.28
CA ALA A 590 34.10 9.85 -18.87
C ALA A 590 34.33 9.08 -20.18
N LEU A 591 34.09 7.77 -20.17
CA LEU A 591 34.22 6.91 -21.35
C LEU A 591 33.20 7.25 -22.44
N ILE A 592 32.00 7.75 -22.11
CA ILE A 592 31.02 8.21 -23.11
C ILE A 592 31.42 9.60 -23.70
N SER A 593 32.18 10.41 -22.96
CA SER A 593 32.39 11.83 -23.28
C SER A 593 33.77 12.17 -23.86
N MET A 594 34.45 11.22 -24.49
CA MET A 594 35.79 11.43 -25.07
C MET A 594 35.82 12.27 -26.36
N TRP A 595 34.67 12.54 -26.96
CA TRP A 595 34.52 13.41 -28.12
C TRP A 595 34.99 14.88 -27.93
N ARG A 596 35.58 15.44 -28.98
CA ARG A 596 36.03 16.84 -29.04
C ARG A 596 34.94 17.75 -29.60
N VAL A 597 33.85 17.87 -28.85
CA VAL A 597 32.70 18.73 -29.19
C VAL A 597 32.43 19.72 -28.06
N PRO A 598 31.88 20.92 -28.35
CA PRO A 598 31.63 21.94 -27.32
C PRO A 598 30.54 21.56 -26.31
N LYS A 599 29.71 20.53 -26.59
CA LYS A 599 28.65 20.07 -25.67
C LYS A 599 29.25 19.45 -24.40
N LEU A 600 28.87 19.97 -23.23
CA LEU A 600 29.28 19.44 -21.93
C LEU A 600 28.62 18.08 -21.61
N PRO A 601 29.32 17.17 -20.91
CA PRO A 601 28.73 15.94 -20.38
C PRO A 601 27.75 16.27 -19.25
N ILE A 602 26.45 16.36 -19.59
CA ILE A 602 25.39 16.86 -18.70
C ILE A 602 25.28 15.99 -17.44
N GLY A 603 25.39 14.66 -17.56
CA GLY A 603 25.34 13.74 -16.42
C GLY A 603 26.40 14.05 -15.35
N ALA A 604 27.66 14.17 -15.75
CA ALA A 604 28.77 14.45 -14.83
C ALA A 604 28.59 15.80 -14.11
N HIS A 605 28.26 16.85 -14.87
CA HIS A 605 28.01 18.18 -14.29
C HIS A 605 26.84 18.17 -13.31
N LYS A 606 25.80 17.36 -13.59
CA LYS A 606 24.64 17.23 -12.71
C LYS A 606 25.01 16.54 -11.39
N VAL A 607 25.81 15.48 -11.43
CA VAL A 607 26.34 14.79 -10.24
C VAL A 607 27.20 15.73 -9.40
N LEU A 608 28.15 16.43 -10.02
CA LEU A 608 28.99 17.43 -9.34
C LEU A 608 28.13 18.50 -8.65
N GLY A 609 27.09 19.00 -9.33
CA GLY A 609 26.17 19.98 -8.77
C GLY A 609 25.37 19.47 -7.57
N PHE A 610 24.97 18.19 -7.55
CA PHE A 610 24.27 17.60 -6.40
C PHE A 610 25.17 17.42 -5.18
N LEU A 611 26.44 17.08 -5.38
CA LEU A 611 27.40 16.84 -4.30
C LEU A 611 28.14 18.10 -3.82
N ALA A 612 28.06 19.21 -4.56
CA ALA A 612 28.78 20.44 -4.25
C ALA A 612 28.47 21.04 -2.87
N GLU A 613 27.22 20.97 -2.40
CA GLU A 613 26.84 21.46 -1.08
C GLU A 613 26.98 20.41 0.04
N PRO A 614 26.52 19.15 -0.14
CA PRO A 614 26.69 18.10 0.88
C PRO A 614 28.14 17.86 1.29
N LEU A 615 29.09 17.91 0.36
CA LEU A 615 30.52 17.68 0.65
C LEU A 615 31.23 18.88 1.30
N LYS A 616 30.58 20.03 1.47
CA LYS A 616 31.13 21.17 2.25
C LYS A 616 30.99 20.97 3.76
N GLN A 617 30.14 20.04 4.20
CA GLN A 617 29.96 19.72 5.61
C GLN A 617 31.28 19.18 6.21
N PRO A 618 31.55 19.39 7.52
CA PRO A 618 32.84 19.04 8.11
C PRO A 618 33.16 17.56 7.90
N LYS A 619 34.34 17.31 7.31
CA LYS A 619 34.85 15.97 6.97
C LYS A 619 34.96 15.05 8.19
N ASP A 620 35.03 15.62 9.40
CA ASP A 620 35.17 14.91 10.66
C ASP A 620 34.02 13.92 10.96
N THR A 621 32.79 14.21 10.50
CA THR A 621 31.62 13.30 10.67
C THR A 621 31.62 12.15 9.66
N LEU A 622 32.25 12.32 8.50
CA LEU A 622 32.42 11.27 7.49
C LEU A 622 33.61 10.36 7.83
N LEU A 623 34.66 10.94 8.41
CA LEU A 623 35.91 10.27 8.76
C LEU A 623 35.87 9.62 10.16
N SER A 624 34.85 9.90 10.99
CA SER A 624 34.67 9.21 12.29
C SER A 624 34.35 7.72 12.16
N PHE A 625 34.09 7.22 10.95
CA PHE A 625 33.83 5.81 10.66
C PHE A 625 35.11 4.99 10.37
N GLU A 626 36.32 5.57 10.45
CA GLU A 626 37.62 4.87 10.31
C GLU A 626 37.77 3.92 9.09
N ASP A 627 36.95 4.07 8.05
CA ASP A 627 37.01 3.22 6.86
C ASP A 627 37.95 3.81 5.80
N LEU A 628 39.06 3.09 5.55
CA LEU A 628 40.02 3.37 4.46
C LEU A 628 39.30 3.59 3.11
N GLU A 629 38.20 2.88 2.89
CA GLU A 629 37.35 2.92 1.70
C GLU A 629 36.70 4.30 1.46
N VAL A 630 36.30 5.03 2.53
CA VAL A 630 35.67 6.35 2.39
C VAL A 630 36.69 7.39 1.94
N SER A 631 37.91 7.33 2.48
CA SER A 631 39.01 8.22 2.10
C SER A 631 39.35 8.07 0.62
N GLU A 632 39.51 6.82 0.16
CA GLU A 632 39.80 6.53 -1.25
C GLU A 632 38.71 7.02 -2.20
N ASN A 633 37.44 6.85 -1.83
CA ASN A 633 36.33 7.33 -2.67
C ASN A 633 36.25 8.85 -2.72
N LEU A 634 36.59 9.55 -1.63
CA LEU A 634 36.64 11.02 -1.62
C LEU A 634 37.79 11.51 -2.51
N GLU A 635 38.93 10.87 -2.37
CA GLU A 635 40.12 11.11 -3.17
C GLU A 635 39.90 10.90 -4.67
N GLU A 636 39.20 9.82 -5.06
CA GLU A 636 38.79 9.58 -6.45
C GLU A 636 37.78 10.63 -6.93
N PHE A 637 36.85 11.04 -6.09
CA PHE A 637 35.90 12.11 -6.43
C PHE A 637 36.61 13.42 -6.74
N GLU A 638 37.66 13.77 -5.99
CA GLU A 638 38.45 14.98 -6.25
C GLU A 638 39.21 14.88 -7.58
N ASP A 639 39.77 13.72 -7.89
CA ASP A 639 40.39 13.45 -9.17
C ASP A 639 39.38 13.61 -10.32
N TRP A 640 38.14 13.12 -10.16
CA TRP A 640 37.07 13.34 -11.15
C TRP A 640 36.64 14.79 -11.28
N ARG A 641 36.53 15.52 -10.16
CA ARG A 641 36.19 16.95 -10.16
C ARG A 641 37.23 17.76 -10.94
N GLU A 642 38.52 17.46 -10.74
CA GLU A 642 39.62 18.09 -11.46
C GLU A 642 39.56 17.75 -12.96
N TYR A 643 39.35 16.48 -13.31
CA TYR A 643 39.18 16.03 -14.71
C TYR A 643 38.05 16.77 -15.43
N TYR A 644 36.85 16.80 -14.85
CA TYR A 644 35.70 17.46 -15.49
C TYR A 644 35.81 18.99 -15.49
N SER A 645 36.60 19.58 -14.58
CA SER A 645 36.98 20.99 -14.66
C SER A 645 37.86 21.26 -15.89
N CYS A 646 38.86 20.41 -16.15
CA CYS A 646 39.70 20.49 -17.35
C CYS A 646 38.89 20.26 -18.65
N ASP A 647 37.98 19.29 -18.64
CA ASP A 647 37.07 19.04 -19.77
C ASP A 647 36.17 20.25 -20.04
N ALA A 648 35.63 20.88 -18.99
CA ALA A 648 34.77 22.05 -19.12
C ALA A 648 35.49 23.28 -19.69
N THR A 649 36.72 23.56 -19.24
CA THR A 649 37.52 24.68 -19.79
C THR A 649 37.86 24.45 -21.25
N TYR A 650 38.27 23.23 -21.63
CA TYR A 650 38.52 22.85 -23.02
C TYR A 650 37.29 23.01 -23.90
N ARG A 651 36.12 22.52 -23.48
CA ARG A 651 34.89 22.63 -24.29
C ARG A 651 34.42 24.07 -24.42
N ASN A 652 34.56 24.88 -23.38
CA ASN A 652 34.29 26.31 -23.42
C ASN A 652 35.21 27.02 -24.42
N TRP A 653 36.52 26.71 -24.42
CA TRP A 653 37.45 27.20 -25.42
C TRP A 653 37.02 26.77 -26.83
N LEU A 654 36.73 25.48 -27.04
CA LEU A 654 36.32 24.95 -28.34
C LEU A 654 35.03 25.61 -28.86
N GLU A 655 34.07 25.92 -27.98
CA GLU A 655 32.85 26.65 -28.33
C GLU A 655 33.16 28.07 -28.83
N ILE A 656 34.07 28.77 -28.15
CA ILE A 656 34.52 30.11 -28.55
C ILE A 656 35.26 30.04 -29.89
N GLU A 657 36.15 29.07 -30.05
CA GLU A 657 36.96 28.90 -31.27
C GLU A 657 36.10 28.58 -32.50
N LEU A 658 35.13 27.69 -32.37
CA LEU A 658 34.18 27.36 -33.44
C LEU A 658 33.30 28.57 -33.82
N LYS A 659 32.88 29.38 -32.84
CA LYS A 659 32.15 30.64 -33.10
C LYS A 659 33.03 31.62 -33.85
N ASN A 660 34.28 31.79 -33.43
CA ASN A 660 35.24 32.66 -34.10
C ASN A 660 35.52 32.20 -35.54
N ALA A 661 35.70 30.90 -35.78
CA ALA A 661 35.92 30.33 -37.11
C ALA A 661 34.74 30.56 -38.09
N SER A 662 33.53 30.75 -37.57
CA SER A 662 32.34 31.04 -38.39
C SER A 662 32.26 32.49 -38.89
N VAL A 663 33.09 33.38 -38.34
CA VAL A 663 33.16 34.81 -38.68
C VAL A 663 34.37 35.07 -39.59
N SER A 664 34.21 35.94 -40.60
CA SER A 664 35.33 36.31 -41.48
C SER A 664 36.49 36.94 -40.66
N PRO A 665 37.76 36.65 -40.97
CA PRO A 665 38.92 37.18 -40.23
C PRO A 665 38.97 38.71 -40.10
N ILE A 666 38.28 39.43 -40.99
CA ILE A 666 38.18 40.90 -41.03
C ILE A 666 37.08 41.41 -40.07
N GLY A 667 36.09 40.58 -39.74
CA GLY A 667 34.95 40.90 -38.87
C GLY A 667 35.14 40.52 -37.40
N LEU A 668 36.25 39.86 -37.05
CA LEU A 668 36.57 39.40 -35.70
C LEU A 668 37.21 40.53 -34.88
N SER A 669 36.60 40.89 -33.75
CA SER A 669 37.12 41.94 -32.87
C SER A 669 38.39 41.51 -32.14
N SER A 670 39.18 42.46 -31.64
CA SER A 670 40.34 42.14 -30.79
C SER A 670 39.91 41.48 -29.47
N GLU A 671 38.78 41.91 -28.90
CA GLU A 671 38.24 41.35 -27.65
C GLU A 671 37.86 39.87 -27.78
N GLU A 672 37.30 39.44 -28.93
CA GLU A 672 36.96 38.03 -29.19
C GLU A 672 38.19 37.14 -29.36
N LYS A 673 39.29 37.69 -29.93
CA LYS A 673 40.58 37.01 -30.03
C LYS A 673 41.25 36.89 -28.68
N ASP A 674 41.33 37.99 -27.93
CA ASP A 674 41.93 38.03 -26.59
C ASP A 674 41.19 37.07 -25.63
N ARG A 675 39.86 36.97 -25.76
CA ARG A 675 39.05 36.02 -25.01
C ARG A 675 39.38 34.56 -25.36
N ALA A 676 39.52 34.22 -26.64
CA ALA A 676 39.88 32.86 -27.06
C ALA A 676 41.26 32.46 -26.54
N ILE A 677 42.25 33.37 -26.63
CA ILE A 677 43.62 33.17 -26.12
C ILE A 677 43.61 32.99 -24.60
N ALA A 678 42.86 33.82 -23.86
CA ALA A 678 42.78 33.72 -22.40
C ALA A 678 42.21 32.37 -21.94
N VAL A 679 41.11 31.90 -22.54
CA VAL A 679 40.49 30.61 -22.19
C VAL A 679 41.36 29.43 -22.66
N ALA A 680 42.06 29.56 -23.79
CA ALA A 680 43.04 28.58 -24.24
C ALA A 680 44.20 28.43 -23.24
N GLY A 681 44.77 29.55 -22.76
CA GLY A 681 45.80 29.55 -21.74
C GLY A 681 45.33 28.93 -20.42
N GLU A 682 44.11 29.27 -19.97
CA GLU A 682 43.48 28.66 -18.79
C GLU A 682 43.32 27.14 -18.96
N THR A 683 42.81 26.69 -20.11
CA THR A 683 42.63 25.28 -20.44
C THR A 683 43.97 24.52 -20.39
N LEU A 684 45.01 25.08 -21.00
CA LEU A 684 46.34 24.48 -21.04
C LEU A 684 46.94 24.40 -19.63
N SER A 685 46.88 25.48 -18.85
CA SER A 685 47.40 25.51 -17.48
C SER A 685 46.70 24.50 -16.56
N SER A 686 45.36 24.43 -16.62
CA SER A 686 44.55 23.48 -15.86
C SER A 686 44.89 22.03 -16.22
N SER A 687 45.01 21.74 -17.51
CA SER A 687 45.27 20.38 -18.00
C SER A 687 46.71 19.93 -17.68
N LEU A 688 47.69 20.83 -17.79
CA LEU A 688 49.07 20.57 -17.39
C LEU A 688 49.20 20.32 -15.88
N SER A 689 48.45 21.05 -15.05
CA SER A 689 48.40 20.81 -13.60
C SER A 689 47.95 19.39 -13.25
N LEU A 690 46.95 18.86 -13.96
CA LEU A 690 46.48 17.49 -13.78
C LEU A 690 47.52 16.46 -14.27
N LEU A 691 48.14 16.70 -15.44
CA LEU A 691 49.06 15.76 -16.08
C LEU A 691 50.43 15.67 -15.39
N LEU A 692 50.95 16.79 -14.86
CA LEU A 692 52.28 16.90 -14.25
C LEU A 692 52.28 16.69 -12.73
N ARG A 693 51.23 16.09 -12.17
CA ARG A 693 51.08 15.89 -10.73
C ARG A 693 52.04 14.80 -10.22
N GLU A 694 53.11 15.21 -9.54
CA GLU A 694 54.17 14.29 -9.08
C GLU A 694 53.79 13.48 -7.83
N GLU A 695 53.15 14.10 -6.82
CA GLU A 695 52.96 13.46 -5.51
C GLU A 695 51.88 12.36 -5.51
N ARG A 696 50.85 12.48 -6.35
CA ARG A 696 49.72 11.54 -6.40
C ARG A 696 49.17 11.47 -7.82
N PRO A 697 49.51 10.49 -8.66
CA PRO A 697 48.97 10.41 -10.01
C PRO A 697 47.42 10.40 -10.05
N TRP A 698 46.81 10.87 -11.13
CA TRP A 698 45.35 10.95 -11.28
C TRP A 698 44.67 9.57 -11.25
N LEU A 699 43.68 9.32 -10.38
CA LEU A 699 43.07 7.99 -10.16
C LEU A 699 44.08 6.93 -9.70
N ASN A 700 45.06 7.32 -8.88
CA ASN A 700 45.96 6.36 -8.26
C ASN A 700 45.19 5.46 -7.27
N ALA A 701 45.38 4.15 -7.35
CA ALA A 701 44.82 3.22 -6.37
C ALA A 701 45.78 3.10 -5.18
N ALA A 702 45.35 3.49 -3.98
CA ALA A 702 46.06 3.12 -2.76
C ALA A 702 45.88 1.60 -2.52
N LEU A 703 46.88 0.99 -1.89
CA LEU A 703 47.03 -0.46 -1.68
C LEU A 703 45.72 -1.12 -1.22
N ASN A 704 45.18 -2.09 -1.97
CA ASN A 704 43.99 -2.82 -1.51
C ASN A 704 44.10 -4.36 -1.62
N SER A 705 43.66 -4.99 -0.53
CA SER A 705 43.55 -6.43 -0.23
C SER A 705 44.85 -7.27 -0.19
N LEU A 706 45.23 -7.66 1.03
CA LEU A 706 46.10 -8.81 1.27
C LEU A 706 45.25 -10.09 1.06
N TYR A 707 45.05 -10.51 -0.18
CA TYR A 707 44.58 -11.87 -0.42
C TYR A 707 45.71 -12.85 -0.07
N ASP A 708 45.39 -13.90 0.69
CA ASP A 708 46.32 -14.99 0.97
C ASP A 708 46.58 -15.75 -0.34
N ASP A 709 47.86 -15.97 -0.70
CA ASP A 709 48.36 -16.48 -2.00
C ASP A 709 47.89 -17.93 -2.37
N THR A 710 46.90 -18.49 -1.67
CA THR A 710 46.58 -19.93 -1.73
C THR A 710 45.39 -20.32 -2.60
N GLU A 711 44.58 -19.39 -3.11
CA GLU A 711 43.42 -19.69 -3.98
C GLU A 711 43.53 -19.02 -5.37
N HIS A 712 43.09 -19.72 -6.42
CA HIS A 712 43.05 -19.18 -7.79
C HIS A 712 41.90 -18.17 -7.92
N ILE A 713 42.23 -16.89 -7.86
CA ILE A 713 41.28 -15.77 -8.03
C ILE A 713 41.23 -15.40 -9.51
N TYR A 714 40.02 -15.19 -10.03
CA TYR A 714 39.76 -14.67 -11.37
C TYR A 714 39.35 -13.20 -11.28
N LEU A 715 39.60 -12.47 -12.36
CA LEU A 715 39.11 -11.12 -12.60
C LEU A 715 38.04 -11.19 -13.66
N GLU A 716 36.94 -10.48 -13.43
CA GLU A 716 35.86 -10.34 -14.40
C GLU A 716 35.58 -8.86 -14.65
N LEU A 717 35.46 -8.48 -15.92
CA LEU A 717 35.07 -7.15 -16.36
C LEU A 717 33.91 -7.27 -17.34
N HIS A 718 32.80 -6.63 -17.01
CA HIS A 718 31.58 -6.64 -17.80
C HIS A 718 31.24 -5.22 -18.25
N ALA A 719 31.05 -5.04 -19.55
CA ALA A 719 30.66 -3.78 -20.14
C ALA A 719 29.42 -3.96 -21.03
N THR A 720 28.50 -2.99 -20.96
CA THR A 720 27.42 -2.84 -21.94
C THR A 720 27.75 -1.62 -22.79
N ALA A 721 27.83 -1.77 -24.11
CA ALA A 721 28.27 -0.71 -25.01
C ALA A 721 27.44 -0.65 -26.29
N MET A 722 27.45 0.51 -26.96
CA MET A 722 26.97 0.69 -28.32
C MET A 722 28.14 0.79 -29.30
N LEU A 723 27.97 0.22 -30.48
CA LEU A 723 28.94 0.38 -31.56
C LEU A 723 28.59 1.63 -32.38
N CYS A 724 29.57 2.51 -32.60
CA CYS A 724 29.40 3.75 -33.34
C CYS A 724 30.41 3.86 -34.47
N LEU A 725 29.98 4.40 -35.62
CA LEU A 725 30.85 4.77 -36.73
C LEU A 725 31.57 6.09 -36.44
N PRO A 726 32.64 6.44 -37.20
CA PRO A 726 33.28 7.76 -37.10
C PRO A 726 32.34 8.93 -37.36
N SER A 727 31.25 8.70 -38.11
CA SER A 727 30.19 9.68 -38.35
C SER A 727 29.35 9.97 -37.10
N GLY A 728 29.48 9.19 -36.04
CA GLY A 728 28.64 9.23 -34.83
C GLY A 728 27.32 8.44 -34.96
N GLU A 729 27.10 7.76 -36.09
CA GLU A 729 25.93 6.91 -36.30
C GLU A 729 26.10 5.55 -35.59
N CYS A 730 25.02 5.05 -35.00
CA CYS A 730 25.03 3.75 -34.33
C CYS A 730 24.97 2.59 -35.32
N VAL A 731 25.80 1.57 -35.08
CA VAL A 731 25.81 0.30 -35.81
C VAL A 731 24.95 -0.72 -35.06
N VAL A 732 23.97 -1.31 -35.75
CA VAL A 732 23.20 -2.44 -35.21
C VAL A 732 24.12 -3.66 -35.16
N PRO A 733 24.40 -4.24 -33.98
CA PRO A 733 25.25 -5.42 -33.87
C PRO A 733 24.54 -6.65 -34.46
N ASP A 734 25.32 -7.51 -35.12
CA ASP A 734 24.91 -8.85 -35.54
C ASP A 734 25.92 -9.91 -35.06
N ALA A 735 25.59 -11.19 -35.22
CA ALA A 735 26.44 -12.29 -34.73
C ALA A 735 27.85 -12.28 -35.35
N THR A 736 27.95 -11.84 -36.60
CA THR A 736 29.21 -11.70 -37.34
C THR A 736 30.08 -10.59 -36.74
N LEU A 737 29.51 -9.42 -36.47
CA LEU A 737 30.18 -8.30 -35.81
C LEU A 737 30.63 -8.66 -34.40
N CYS A 738 29.80 -9.35 -33.62
CA CYS A 738 30.18 -9.81 -32.28
C CYS A 738 31.37 -10.79 -32.33
N THR A 739 31.39 -11.70 -33.31
CA THR A 739 32.49 -12.67 -33.49
C THR A 739 33.76 -11.97 -33.95
N ALA A 740 33.66 -11.02 -34.89
CA ALA A 740 34.79 -10.23 -35.35
C ALA A 740 35.38 -9.37 -34.21
N LEU A 741 34.53 -8.73 -33.41
CA LEU A 741 34.97 -7.95 -32.25
C LEU A 741 35.61 -8.83 -31.19
N THR A 742 35.06 -10.03 -30.93
CA THR A 742 35.67 -11.01 -30.01
C THR A 742 37.09 -11.37 -30.47
N SER A 743 37.25 -11.69 -31.75
CA SER A 743 38.58 -12.02 -32.32
C SER A 743 39.54 -10.84 -32.26
N ALA A 744 39.07 -9.62 -32.49
CA ALA A 744 39.90 -8.42 -32.46
C ALA A 744 40.38 -8.06 -31.04
N LEU A 745 39.50 -8.25 -30.04
CA LEU A 745 39.85 -8.09 -28.63
C LEU A 745 40.87 -9.14 -28.18
N TYR A 746 40.78 -10.38 -28.65
CA TYR A 746 41.81 -11.40 -28.40
C TYR A 746 43.17 -11.01 -28.98
N SER A 747 43.21 -10.41 -30.18
CA SER A 747 44.47 -9.97 -30.80
C SER A 747 45.08 -8.71 -30.18
N SER A 748 44.45 -8.13 -29.15
CA SER A 748 45.01 -6.98 -28.43
C SER A 748 46.05 -7.37 -27.36
N VAL A 749 46.27 -8.66 -27.15
CA VAL A 749 47.25 -9.21 -26.19
C VAL A 749 48.02 -10.36 -26.85
N SER A 750 49.22 -10.65 -26.35
CA SER A 750 50.07 -11.75 -26.83
C SER A 750 49.39 -13.12 -26.65
N GLU A 751 49.66 -14.08 -27.54
CA GLU A 751 49.17 -15.46 -27.40
C GLU A 751 49.64 -16.10 -26.08
N GLU A 752 50.84 -15.73 -25.61
CA GLU A 752 51.41 -16.22 -24.37
C GLU A 752 50.59 -15.75 -23.15
N ASP A 753 50.17 -14.48 -23.13
CA ASP A 753 49.32 -13.93 -22.07
C ASP A 753 47.93 -14.54 -22.09
N VAL A 754 47.33 -14.75 -23.27
CA VAL A 754 46.01 -15.39 -23.41
C VAL A 754 46.03 -16.80 -22.78
N LEU A 755 47.09 -17.57 -23.03
CA LEU A 755 47.25 -18.93 -22.49
C LEU A 755 47.59 -18.92 -20.98
N LYS A 756 48.59 -18.14 -20.57
CA LYS A 756 49.02 -18.08 -19.15
C LYS A 756 47.93 -17.55 -18.24
N ARG A 757 47.21 -16.51 -18.68
CA ARG A 757 46.15 -15.85 -17.91
C ARG A 757 44.77 -16.48 -18.12
N GLN A 758 44.67 -17.49 -18.99
CA GLN A 758 43.40 -18.11 -19.38
C GLN A 758 42.34 -17.06 -19.78
N LEU A 759 42.74 -16.10 -20.63
CA LEU A 759 41.86 -14.98 -21.01
C LEU A 759 40.64 -15.48 -21.79
N LEU A 760 39.46 -15.14 -21.30
CA LEU A 760 38.18 -15.35 -21.97
C LEU A 760 37.61 -14.00 -22.40
N VAL A 761 37.30 -13.87 -23.68
CA VAL A 761 36.58 -12.72 -24.24
C VAL A 761 35.27 -13.23 -24.82
N LYS A 762 34.16 -12.62 -24.40
CA LYS A 762 32.82 -12.94 -24.91
C LYS A 762 32.09 -11.66 -25.26
N VAL A 763 31.67 -11.54 -26.51
CA VAL A 763 30.80 -10.47 -26.99
C VAL A 763 29.47 -11.05 -27.44
N THR A 764 28.36 -10.56 -26.88
CA THR A 764 27.00 -10.97 -27.25
C THR A 764 26.09 -9.77 -27.46
N ILE A 765 25.05 -9.93 -28.28
CA ILE A 765 23.99 -8.92 -28.40
C ILE A 765 23.17 -8.92 -27.12
N SER A 766 22.86 -7.74 -26.58
CA SER A 766 22.08 -7.63 -25.35
C SER A 766 20.67 -8.17 -25.55
N SER A 767 20.17 -8.90 -24.55
CA SER A 767 18.81 -9.46 -24.56
C SER A 767 17.71 -8.41 -24.36
N THR A 768 18.06 -7.24 -23.80
CA THR A 768 17.10 -6.17 -23.49
C THR A 768 16.96 -5.16 -24.62
N ASN A 769 18.01 -4.95 -25.43
CA ASN A 769 18.02 -4.00 -26.52
C ASN A 769 19.00 -4.40 -27.63
N ASN A 770 18.48 -4.57 -28.85
CA ASN A 770 19.24 -5.05 -30.00
C ASN A 770 20.33 -4.09 -30.51
N TYR A 771 20.40 -2.85 -29.99
CA TYR A 771 21.47 -1.89 -30.32
C TYR A 771 22.70 -1.99 -29.40
N TYR A 772 22.60 -2.72 -28.29
CA TYR A 772 23.68 -2.85 -27.31
C TYR A 772 24.38 -4.20 -27.45
N ILE A 773 25.69 -4.17 -27.21
CA ILE A 773 26.51 -5.37 -27.00
C ILE A 773 26.87 -5.50 -25.52
N GLU A 774 26.99 -6.74 -25.07
CA GLU A 774 27.52 -7.12 -23.77
C GLU A 774 28.89 -7.75 -23.99
N VAL A 775 29.91 -7.14 -23.39
CA VAL A 775 31.30 -7.62 -23.43
C VAL A 775 31.66 -8.12 -22.05
N ALA A 776 31.97 -9.40 -21.93
CA ALA A 776 32.45 -10.03 -20.71
C ALA A 776 33.87 -10.53 -20.92
N LEU A 777 34.79 -10.05 -20.08
CA LEU A 777 36.19 -10.45 -20.06
C LEU A 777 36.47 -11.18 -18.74
N ARG A 778 37.17 -12.32 -18.79
CA ARG A 778 37.62 -13.06 -17.59
C ARG A 778 39.07 -13.49 -17.73
N CYS A 779 39.88 -13.37 -16.68
CA CYS A 779 41.23 -13.94 -16.65
C CYS A 779 41.67 -14.30 -15.23
N VAL A 780 42.65 -15.18 -15.07
CA VAL A 780 43.31 -15.46 -13.79
C VAL A 780 43.99 -14.19 -13.28
N ALA A 781 43.86 -13.83 -12.01
CA ALA A 781 44.51 -12.67 -11.40
C ALA A 781 45.99 -12.94 -11.09
N VAL A 782 46.87 -11.95 -11.25
CA VAL A 782 48.26 -12.03 -10.74
C VAL A 782 48.62 -10.78 -9.93
N SER A 783 49.76 -10.82 -9.23
CA SER A 783 50.30 -9.67 -8.52
C SER A 783 50.45 -8.48 -9.46
N GLY A 784 49.89 -7.33 -9.08
CA GLY A 784 49.79 -6.13 -9.91
C GLY A 784 48.39 -5.84 -10.47
N ASP A 785 47.48 -6.81 -10.54
CA ASP A 785 46.09 -6.59 -11.02
C ASP A 785 45.13 -6.17 -9.90
N GLY A 786 45.57 -5.22 -9.08
CA GLY A 786 44.85 -4.89 -7.84
C GLY A 786 45.13 -5.88 -6.70
N LEU A 787 46.07 -6.83 -6.89
CA LEU A 787 46.63 -7.68 -5.83
C LEU A 787 48.06 -7.23 -5.52
N GLY A 788 48.41 -7.04 -4.26
CA GLY A 788 49.77 -6.66 -3.84
C GLY A 788 50.17 -5.22 -4.20
N PHE A 789 51.48 -4.94 -4.34
CA PHE A 789 51.99 -3.61 -4.68
C PHE A 789 51.77 -3.27 -6.16
N HIS A 790 51.26 -2.07 -6.44
CA HIS A 790 51.00 -1.59 -7.81
C HIS A 790 52.14 -0.67 -8.29
N GLU A 791 52.97 -1.15 -9.21
CA GLU A 791 54.05 -0.31 -9.78
C GLU A 791 53.55 0.62 -10.91
N ALA A 792 52.52 0.23 -11.68
CA ALA A 792 52.10 0.93 -12.90
C ALA A 792 50.70 1.58 -12.89
N ASN A 793 49.77 1.15 -12.01
CA ASN A 793 48.37 1.64 -11.95
C ASN A 793 47.67 1.67 -13.31
N ASP A 794 47.81 0.59 -14.07
CA ASP A 794 47.40 0.51 -15.47
C ASP A 794 46.11 -0.31 -15.67
N GLY A 795 45.58 -0.89 -14.59
CA GLY A 795 44.39 -1.74 -14.60
C GLY A 795 44.60 -3.14 -15.18
N GLY A 796 45.86 -3.52 -15.45
CA GLY A 796 46.21 -4.86 -15.93
C GLY A 796 45.74 -5.21 -17.34
N ILE A 797 45.67 -6.52 -17.60
CA ILE A 797 45.33 -7.08 -18.92
C ILE A 797 43.88 -6.76 -19.33
N LEU A 798 42.90 -6.86 -18.43
CA LEU A 798 41.49 -6.61 -18.76
C LEU A 798 41.22 -5.15 -19.15
N SER A 799 41.85 -4.21 -18.45
CA SER A 799 41.86 -2.79 -18.80
C SER A 799 42.49 -2.55 -20.17
N THR A 800 43.59 -3.25 -20.49
CA THR A 800 44.27 -3.15 -21.79
C THR A 800 43.38 -3.62 -22.94
N VAL A 801 42.76 -4.80 -22.81
CA VAL A 801 41.84 -5.36 -23.81
C VAL A 801 40.65 -4.43 -24.03
N MET A 802 40.02 -3.96 -22.95
CA MET A 802 38.88 -3.05 -23.05
C MET A 802 39.27 -1.69 -23.66
N ALA A 803 40.44 -1.15 -23.31
CA ALA A 803 40.95 0.10 -23.88
C ALA A 803 41.22 -0.01 -25.39
N ALA A 804 41.67 -1.18 -25.88
CA ALA A 804 41.82 -1.44 -27.31
C ALA A 804 40.47 -1.39 -28.04
N GLY A 805 39.42 -1.99 -27.44
CA GLY A 805 38.02 -1.89 -27.89
C GLY A 805 37.48 -0.46 -28.02
N PHE A 806 37.97 0.42 -27.14
CA PHE A 806 37.54 1.81 -27.02
C PHE A 806 38.28 2.78 -27.96
N LYS A 807 39.58 2.53 -28.23
CA LYS A 807 40.39 3.42 -29.07
C LYS A 807 39.85 3.51 -30.50
N ALA A 808 39.72 4.74 -31.00
CA ALA A 808 39.19 5.06 -32.32
C ALA A 808 39.97 4.40 -33.46
N GLY A 809 39.46 3.27 -33.95
CA GLY A 809 39.68 2.82 -35.32
C GLY A 809 40.90 1.94 -35.62
N GLU A 810 41.60 1.42 -34.61
CA GLU A 810 42.85 0.64 -34.79
C GLU A 810 42.82 -0.74 -34.14
N LEU A 811 41.64 -1.31 -33.88
CA LEU A 811 41.57 -2.75 -33.58
C LEU A 811 42.03 -3.53 -34.80
N ASN A 812 43.22 -4.13 -34.70
CA ASN A 812 43.77 -5.00 -35.71
C ASN A 812 42.70 -6.03 -36.11
N ARG A 813 42.41 -6.12 -37.41
CA ARG A 813 41.43 -7.05 -38.01
C ARG A 813 39.95 -6.76 -37.68
N PHE A 814 39.61 -5.57 -37.19
CA PHE A 814 38.22 -5.09 -37.05
C PHE A 814 37.88 -3.96 -38.04
N GLN A 815 36.60 -3.61 -38.16
CA GLN A 815 36.16 -2.55 -39.07
C GLN A 815 36.77 -1.20 -38.66
N ALA A 816 37.55 -0.61 -39.57
CA ALA A 816 38.23 0.66 -39.33
C ALA A 816 37.24 1.77 -38.93
N GLY A 817 37.59 2.48 -37.87
CA GLY A 817 36.83 3.60 -37.34
C GLY A 817 35.62 3.27 -36.46
N VAL A 818 35.25 2.00 -36.26
CA VAL A 818 34.17 1.64 -35.33
C VAL A 818 34.67 1.71 -33.89
N THR A 819 33.91 2.39 -33.02
CA THR A 819 34.23 2.55 -31.58
C THR A 819 33.13 1.98 -30.68
N MET A 820 33.52 1.59 -29.47
CA MET A 820 32.60 1.23 -28.39
C MET A 820 32.28 2.43 -27.50
N GLU A 821 31.03 2.90 -27.49
CA GLU A 821 30.52 3.85 -26.48
C GLU A 821 29.99 3.05 -25.28
N ILE A 822 30.71 3.05 -24.15
CA ILE A 822 30.40 2.23 -22.97
C ILE A 822 29.26 2.86 -22.16
N SER A 823 28.12 2.18 -22.10
CA SER A 823 26.97 2.58 -21.27
C SER A 823 27.16 2.24 -19.81
N ARG A 824 27.57 1.00 -19.52
CA ARG A 824 27.69 0.45 -18.17
C ARG A 824 28.99 -0.33 -18.07
N LEU A 825 29.67 -0.22 -16.94
CA LEU A 825 30.94 -0.89 -16.69
C LEU A 825 31.02 -1.36 -15.24
N ASP A 826 31.29 -2.65 -15.05
CA ASP A 826 31.47 -3.28 -13.75
C ASP A 826 32.68 -4.23 -13.79
N ALA A 827 33.42 -4.33 -12.68
CA ALA A 827 34.51 -5.30 -12.55
C ALA A 827 34.58 -5.85 -11.12
N TRP A 828 34.86 -7.14 -10.99
CA TRP A 828 34.93 -7.84 -9.70
C TRP A 828 35.95 -8.98 -9.73
N TYR A 829 36.38 -9.40 -8.55
CA TYR A 829 37.10 -10.66 -8.35
C TYR A 829 36.09 -11.81 -8.33
N SER A 830 36.40 -12.97 -8.89
CA SER A 830 35.57 -14.18 -8.83
C SER A 830 36.37 -15.43 -8.50
N ASP A 831 35.71 -16.46 -7.98
CA ASP A 831 36.33 -17.77 -7.74
C ASP A 831 36.28 -18.67 -8.99
N GLU A 832 36.76 -19.92 -8.88
CA GLU A 832 36.68 -20.91 -9.98
C GLU A 832 35.23 -21.18 -10.42
N ASP A 833 34.29 -21.20 -9.47
CA ASP A 833 32.86 -21.48 -9.68
C ASP A 833 32.08 -20.29 -10.28
N GLY A 834 32.72 -19.12 -10.41
CA GLY A 834 32.13 -17.89 -10.95
C GLY A 834 31.26 -17.13 -9.95
N SER A 835 31.43 -17.37 -8.65
CA SER A 835 30.79 -16.57 -7.60
C SER A 835 31.43 -15.18 -7.52
N VAL A 836 30.60 -14.16 -7.40
CA VAL A 836 31.02 -12.75 -7.43
C VAL A 836 31.63 -12.36 -6.09
N GLY A 837 32.92 -12.03 -6.11
CA GLY A 837 33.70 -11.50 -4.98
C GLY A 837 33.67 -9.96 -4.91
N SER A 838 34.73 -9.38 -4.34
CA SER A 838 34.81 -7.93 -4.11
C SER A 838 34.95 -7.11 -5.40
N PRO A 839 34.54 -5.82 -5.43
CA PRO A 839 34.69 -4.98 -6.60
C PRO A 839 36.16 -4.73 -6.97
N ALA A 840 36.52 -5.04 -8.22
CA ALA A 840 37.87 -4.85 -8.76
C ALA A 840 38.03 -3.44 -9.35
N THR A 841 37.86 -2.42 -8.51
CA THR A 841 37.86 -1.01 -8.94
C THR A 841 39.16 -0.56 -9.59
N TYR A 842 40.29 -1.21 -9.26
CA TYR A 842 41.60 -1.01 -9.88
C TYR A 842 41.54 -1.13 -11.42
N ILE A 843 40.84 -2.14 -11.94
CA ILE A 843 40.74 -2.41 -13.37
C ILE A 843 40.04 -1.23 -14.08
N VAL A 844 38.94 -0.76 -13.51
CA VAL A 844 38.16 0.34 -14.09
C VAL A 844 38.88 1.68 -13.97
N ARG A 845 39.54 1.94 -12.83
CA ARG A 845 40.40 3.14 -12.65
C ARG A 845 41.52 3.15 -13.68
N GLY A 846 42.20 2.02 -13.88
CA GLY A 846 43.23 1.85 -14.90
C GLY A 846 42.71 2.04 -16.33
N LEU A 847 41.52 1.53 -16.64
CA LEU A 847 40.88 1.74 -17.95
C LEU A 847 40.60 3.23 -18.17
N CYS A 848 40.04 3.91 -17.16
CA CYS A 848 39.83 5.35 -17.21
C CYS A 848 41.15 6.10 -17.42
N ARG A 849 42.24 5.75 -16.73
CA ARG A 849 43.58 6.34 -16.97
C ARG A 849 44.05 6.13 -18.40
N ARG A 850 43.92 4.91 -18.93
CA ARG A 850 44.32 4.55 -20.31
C ARG A 850 43.48 5.27 -21.38
N CYS A 851 42.25 5.67 -21.10
CA CYS A 851 41.38 6.36 -22.06
C CYS A 851 41.37 7.89 -21.88
N CYS A 852 41.32 8.38 -20.65
CA CYS A 852 41.10 9.80 -20.33
C CYS A 852 42.37 10.64 -20.46
N LEU A 853 43.50 10.19 -19.90
CA LEU A 853 44.77 10.93 -19.92
C LEU A 853 45.28 11.23 -21.34
N PRO A 854 45.39 10.26 -22.27
CA PRO A 854 45.78 10.57 -23.65
C PRO A 854 44.81 11.54 -24.33
N GLU A 855 43.52 11.46 -24.05
CA GLU A 855 42.55 12.39 -24.64
C GLU A 855 42.76 13.81 -24.09
N ILE A 856 43.11 13.99 -22.81
CA ILE A 856 43.56 15.29 -22.30
C ILE A 856 44.81 15.78 -23.02
N ILE A 857 45.81 14.91 -23.23
CA ILE A 857 47.03 15.32 -23.93
C ILE A 857 46.71 15.76 -25.37
N LEU A 858 45.87 15.03 -26.09
CA LEU A 858 45.47 15.40 -27.44
C LEU A 858 44.68 16.73 -27.47
N ARG A 859 43.89 17.01 -26.44
CA ARG A 859 43.21 18.31 -26.26
C ARG A 859 44.22 19.43 -25.98
N CYS A 860 45.22 19.19 -25.13
CA CYS A 860 46.33 20.13 -24.90
C CYS A 860 47.07 20.45 -26.19
N MET A 861 47.38 19.43 -27.01
CA MET A 861 48.02 19.62 -28.31
C MET A 861 47.18 20.50 -29.24
N GLN A 862 45.87 20.24 -29.31
CA GLN A 862 44.96 21.04 -30.12
C GLN A 862 44.90 22.50 -29.68
N VAL A 863 44.81 22.75 -28.36
CA VAL A 863 44.82 24.11 -27.79
C VAL A 863 46.16 24.80 -28.06
N SER A 864 47.27 24.07 -27.95
CA SER A 864 48.62 24.60 -28.16
C SER A 864 48.84 25.03 -29.61
N ILE A 865 48.30 24.28 -30.59
CA ILE A 865 48.34 24.67 -32.01
C ILE A 865 47.60 26.00 -32.21
N SER A 866 46.41 26.16 -31.63
CA SER A 866 45.64 27.41 -31.73
C SER A 866 46.36 28.61 -31.08
N LEU A 867 46.99 28.42 -29.92
CA LEU A 867 47.81 29.46 -29.27
C LEU A 867 49.03 29.85 -30.12
N ALA A 868 49.69 28.87 -30.76
CA ALA A 868 50.81 29.12 -31.65
C ALA A 868 50.38 29.89 -32.92
N GLU A 869 49.21 29.56 -33.49
CA GLU A 869 48.62 30.30 -34.63
C GLU A 869 48.24 31.74 -34.26
N ALA A 870 47.86 31.99 -33.00
CA ALA A 870 47.55 33.32 -32.49
C ALA A 870 48.78 34.20 -32.19
N GLY A 871 50.00 33.65 -32.32
CA GLY A 871 51.25 34.37 -32.10
C GLY A 871 51.65 34.50 -30.64
N ASP A 872 51.05 33.71 -29.74
CA ASP A 872 51.45 33.66 -28.34
C ASP A 872 52.77 32.87 -28.18
N ARG A 873 53.69 33.37 -27.34
CA ARG A 873 54.94 32.66 -27.05
C ARG A 873 54.66 31.64 -25.96
N LEU A 874 54.50 30.38 -26.35
CA LEU A 874 54.28 29.27 -25.43
C LEU A 874 55.52 29.07 -24.54
N ASP A 875 55.48 29.53 -23.29
CA ASP A 875 56.47 29.22 -22.25
C ASP A 875 56.48 27.71 -21.87
N HIS A 876 55.50 26.94 -22.36
CA HIS A 876 55.28 25.51 -22.07
C HIS A 876 55.74 24.54 -23.18
N HIS A 877 56.48 25.01 -24.19
CA HIS A 877 56.88 24.17 -25.34
C HIS A 877 57.70 22.93 -24.94
N ASP A 878 58.63 23.06 -24.00
CA ASP A 878 59.47 21.94 -23.54
C ASP A 878 58.63 20.85 -22.83
N GLN A 879 57.61 21.25 -22.07
CA GLN A 879 56.69 20.35 -21.37
C GLN A 879 55.73 19.62 -22.33
N LEU A 880 55.31 20.27 -23.42
CA LEU A 880 54.49 19.67 -24.46
C LEU A 880 55.25 18.62 -25.28
N ILE A 881 56.53 18.83 -25.55
CA ILE A 881 57.40 17.86 -26.23
C ILE A 881 57.60 16.63 -25.35
N GLU A 882 57.75 16.82 -24.03
CA GLU A 882 57.84 15.72 -23.06
C GLU A 882 56.53 14.92 -22.98
N LEU A 883 55.37 15.58 -23.08
CA LEU A 883 54.05 14.94 -23.16
C LEU A 883 53.81 14.20 -24.49
N GLU A 884 54.32 14.73 -25.60
CA GLU A 884 54.33 14.06 -26.91
C GLU A 884 55.23 12.81 -26.87
N PHE A 885 56.37 12.89 -26.19
CA PHE A 885 57.24 11.75 -25.95
C PHE A 885 56.57 10.69 -25.06
N LEU A 886 55.80 11.09 -24.04
CA LEU A 886 55.01 10.17 -23.20
C LEU A 886 53.87 9.48 -23.98
N LEU A 887 53.21 10.17 -24.91
CA LEU A 887 52.26 9.55 -25.85
C LEU A 887 52.95 8.55 -26.78
N PHE A 888 54.13 8.91 -27.29
CA PHE A 888 54.92 8.08 -28.21
C PHE A 888 55.55 6.87 -27.51
N GLU A 889 56.08 7.00 -26.29
CA GLU A 889 56.54 5.88 -25.46
C GLU A 889 55.42 4.89 -25.21
N ARG A 890 54.19 5.38 -25.00
CA ARG A 890 53.02 4.53 -24.81
C ARG A 890 52.59 3.81 -26.09
N GLU A 891 52.59 4.48 -27.25
CA GLU A 891 52.40 3.79 -28.54
C GLU A 891 53.48 2.73 -28.77
N CYS A 892 54.74 3.03 -28.42
CA CYS A 892 55.84 2.09 -28.47
C CYS A 892 55.72 0.92 -27.49
N VAL A 893 55.14 1.11 -26.29
CA VAL A 893 54.89 0.00 -25.34
C VAL A 893 53.77 -0.91 -25.85
N LEU A 894 52.72 -0.35 -26.46
CA LEU A 894 51.65 -1.12 -27.08
C LEU A 894 52.16 -1.85 -28.35
N SER A 895 52.95 -1.20 -29.19
CA SER A 895 53.58 -1.85 -30.36
C SER A 895 54.73 -2.79 -30.01
N LYS A 896 55.36 -2.66 -28.84
CA LYS A 896 56.31 -3.67 -28.33
C LYS A 896 55.61 -5.00 -28.02
N MET A 897 54.35 -4.97 -27.59
CA MET A 897 53.53 -6.19 -27.46
C MET A 897 53.16 -6.78 -28.85
N GLU A 898 53.14 -5.97 -29.90
CA GLU A 898 52.91 -6.42 -31.29
C GLU A 898 54.18 -6.95 -31.98
N LEU A 899 55.38 -6.53 -31.56
CA LEU A 899 56.65 -6.79 -32.26
C LEU A 899 57.48 -7.96 -31.69
N GLU A 900 57.04 -8.64 -30.63
CA GLU A 900 57.65 -9.91 -30.20
C GLU A 900 57.35 -11.09 -31.16
N GLU A 901 56.58 -10.86 -32.25
CA GLU A 901 56.31 -11.85 -33.30
C GLU A 901 57.43 -12.04 -34.36
N GLU A 902 58.54 -11.30 -34.33
CA GLU A 902 59.58 -11.43 -35.38
C GLU A 902 61.01 -11.65 -34.89
N HIS A 903 61.25 -12.53 -33.91
CA HIS A 903 62.56 -13.18 -33.81
C HIS A 903 62.43 -14.68 -33.44
N PRO A 904 62.60 -15.61 -34.41
CA PRO A 904 62.97 -16.97 -34.04
C PRO A 904 64.40 -16.93 -33.52
N GLU A 905 64.59 -17.19 -32.23
CA GLU A 905 65.92 -17.50 -31.68
C GLU A 905 66.50 -18.69 -32.47
N ALA A 906 67.46 -18.38 -33.34
CA ALA A 906 68.37 -19.33 -33.93
C ALA A 906 69.77 -19.09 -33.32
N ASP A 907 70.34 -20.20 -32.83
CA ASP A 907 71.70 -20.46 -32.38
C ASP A 907 72.17 -19.93 -31.00
N GLY A 908 72.40 -20.90 -30.10
CA GLY A 908 73.14 -20.74 -28.84
C GLY A 908 72.95 -21.88 -27.84
#